data_AF-A0A1H7M803-F1
#
_entry.id   AF-A0A1H7M803-F1
#
_cell.length_a   1.000
_cell.length_b   1.000
_cell.length_c   1.000
_cell.angle_alpha   90.00
_cell.angle_beta   90.00
_cell.angle_gamma   90.00
#
_symmetry.space_group_name_H-M   'P 1'
#
loop_
_entity.id
_entity.type
_entity.pdbx_description
1 polymer ?
#
loop_
_entity_poly.entity_id
_entity_poly.type
_entity_poly.pdbx_seq_one_letter_code
_entity_poly.pdbx_strand_id
1 'polypeptide(L)'
;MRLASFQITNFRSINDSGLIDSTQITAILGRNDSGKSNLLRALHSLNPAEGIAELSPIKDFPRHRRLEECTGDTPVVFTRWSLDEGEQAELAAILPRAAGVRHVTASRGYAAARSAGFEGLGALSLDVSDTKAKVRKIVPAVKAAAEKVADEAAKAALEQETDVFDAAMIMSPDYIKWSAGAIKAAQALRKALAVSGAELSDKQDQMLAELEETALSIANDAPALERAQEWVIGKLPRFVYVDEYPALPGRQNIAEYLGREGWGQLTPEQRSFGKLCKVAGLDLRQLQALLDRNDQATRNQLVNRAGSVVTAEIRRIWKDRALKVRFNLDGQYLDTLVSDPNAAYEVEVNLEERSRGFQWFFSFYVAFFADTRGGNAEDAVLLLDEPGLHLHPHSQADLLAHLEKDFGNQIVYTTHSPFMVPAHRLDAVRTASLSETAGTTVSNAAEGDERTLFPLKAALALSRMASEPVKQEVSKPVVATPEPVKPAPAKPAKSAKSAEAAAVIPAPAKTEAAKPEPVKAEPAKSELAKPLAVESAKPMEAAPAAVAAPAPVIPVPEPAKVVAPAKAEAVKPETVEPAVVESAKPAEAAPVAVAAPAVAPVEVLAPATPEPAKPVVAESPKPVEPVAAVPVAVAAEPVEAPVAQRVEEQAVAVSQQVERSAEVD
;
A
#
# COMPACT_ATOMS: atom_id res chain seq x y z
N MET A 1 -2.67 -15.06 5.88
CA MET A 1 -3.61 -15.25 4.75
C MET A 1 -2.92 -14.83 3.46
N ARG A 2 -3.25 -15.44 2.32
CA ARG A 2 -2.74 -15.03 0.99
C ARG A 2 -3.87 -14.72 0.02
N LEU A 3 -3.73 -13.65 -0.76
CA LEU A 3 -4.71 -13.27 -1.78
C LEU A 3 -4.70 -14.30 -2.90
N ALA A 4 -5.80 -15.03 -3.06
CA ALA A 4 -5.97 -16.05 -4.09
C ALA A 4 -6.63 -15.45 -5.35
N SER A 5 -7.67 -14.62 -5.18
CA SER A 5 -8.27 -13.87 -6.29
C SER A 5 -9.02 -12.62 -5.81
N PHE A 6 -9.30 -11.68 -6.72
CA PHE A 6 -10.05 -10.46 -6.44
C PHE A 6 -10.95 -10.05 -7.62
N GLN A 7 -12.04 -9.33 -7.33
CA GLN A 7 -12.97 -8.82 -8.32
C GLN A 7 -13.33 -7.38 -7.95
N ILE A 8 -13.28 -6.48 -8.94
CA ILE A 8 -13.65 -5.08 -8.80
C ILE A 8 -14.95 -4.84 -9.56
N THR A 9 -15.91 -4.18 -8.92
CA THR A 9 -17.20 -3.81 -9.51
C THR A 9 -17.49 -2.33 -9.27
N ASN A 10 -18.37 -1.73 -10.07
CA ASN A 10 -18.91 -0.38 -9.85
C ASN A 10 -17.85 0.71 -9.53
N PHE A 11 -16.70 0.70 -10.21
CA PHE A 11 -15.58 1.61 -9.93
C PHE A 11 -15.00 2.26 -11.20
N ARG A 12 -15.33 3.54 -11.42
CA ARG A 12 -14.82 4.45 -12.46
C ARG A 12 -15.03 3.97 -13.89
N SER A 13 -14.12 3.13 -14.41
CA SER A 13 -14.17 2.52 -15.75
C SER A 13 -14.60 1.05 -15.71
N ILE A 14 -14.70 0.47 -14.51
CA ILE A 14 -14.99 -0.95 -14.25
C ILE A 14 -16.45 -1.06 -13.84
N ASN A 15 -17.26 -1.75 -14.64
CA ASN A 15 -18.60 -2.18 -14.21
C ASN A 15 -18.48 -3.51 -13.45
N ASP A 16 -17.81 -4.49 -14.06
CA ASP A 16 -17.32 -5.72 -13.43
C ASP A 16 -16.01 -6.14 -14.12
N SER A 17 -14.95 -6.36 -13.35
CA SER A 17 -13.67 -6.82 -13.88
C SER A 17 -13.66 -8.30 -14.27
N GLY A 18 -14.61 -9.09 -13.76
CA GLY A 18 -14.46 -10.54 -13.60
C GLY A 18 -13.54 -10.89 -12.42
N LEU A 19 -13.49 -12.18 -12.06
CA LEU A 19 -12.67 -12.68 -10.96
C LEU A 19 -11.21 -12.89 -11.41
N ILE A 20 -10.30 -12.07 -10.88
CA ILE A 20 -8.88 -12.03 -11.24
C ILE A 20 -8.07 -12.91 -10.29
N ASP A 21 -7.46 -13.98 -10.81
CA ASP A 21 -6.62 -14.87 -10.00
C ASP A 21 -5.25 -14.23 -9.72
N SER A 22 -4.77 -14.28 -8.48
CA SER A 22 -3.47 -13.72 -8.08
C SER A 22 -2.46 -14.81 -7.71
N THR A 23 -1.18 -14.58 -7.99
CA THR A 23 -0.07 -15.42 -7.49
C THR A 23 0.76 -14.62 -6.46
N GLN A 24 2.00 -15.02 -6.18
CA GLN A 24 2.98 -14.13 -5.54
C GLN A 24 3.22 -12.88 -6.39
N ILE A 25 3.32 -13.04 -7.72
CA ILE A 25 3.50 -11.95 -8.67
C ILE A 25 2.34 -12.01 -9.68
N THR A 26 1.69 -10.88 -9.94
CA THR A 26 0.53 -10.80 -10.83
C THR A 26 0.68 -9.57 -11.74
N ALA A 27 0.92 -9.81 -13.03
CA ALA A 27 1.22 -8.79 -14.03
C ALA A 27 -0.02 -8.49 -14.89
N ILE A 28 -0.64 -7.32 -14.68
CA ILE A 28 -1.81 -6.86 -15.43
C ILE A 28 -1.34 -6.09 -16.67
N LEU A 29 -1.32 -6.79 -17.81
CA LEU A 29 -1.06 -6.20 -19.12
C LEU A 29 -2.31 -5.55 -19.68
N GLY A 30 -2.14 -4.54 -20.52
CA GLY A 30 -3.25 -3.92 -21.22
C GLY A 30 -2.89 -2.56 -21.79
N ARG A 31 -3.69 -2.13 -22.77
CA ARG A 31 -3.56 -0.84 -23.45
C ARG A 31 -3.57 0.32 -22.45
N ASN A 32 -3.07 1.48 -22.85
CA ASN A 32 -3.30 2.71 -22.10
C ASN A 32 -4.81 2.96 -21.98
N ASP A 33 -5.22 3.58 -20.86
CA ASP A 33 -6.61 3.86 -20.50
C ASP A 33 -7.54 2.64 -20.34
N SER A 34 -7.03 1.40 -20.43
CA SER A 34 -7.81 0.15 -20.20
C SER A 34 -8.22 -0.10 -18.73
N GLY A 35 -8.21 0.92 -17.88
CA GLY A 35 -8.63 0.83 -16.48
C GLY A 35 -7.66 0.15 -15.52
N LYS A 36 -6.46 -0.26 -15.96
CA LYS A 36 -5.46 -0.99 -15.14
C LYS A 36 -5.23 -0.34 -13.76
N SER A 37 -4.96 0.97 -13.78
CA SER A 37 -4.75 1.80 -12.58
C SER A 37 -5.98 1.88 -11.67
N ASN A 38 -7.20 1.78 -12.22
CA ASN A 38 -8.43 1.76 -11.43
C ASN A 38 -8.60 0.43 -10.69
N LEU A 39 -8.14 -0.70 -11.24
CA LEU A 39 -8.14 -1.99 -10.53
C LEU A 39 -7.29 -1.92 -9.25
N LEU A 40 -6.06 -1.39 -9.36
CA LEU A 40 -5.17 -1.23 -8.22
C LEU A 40 -5.72 -0.23 -7.19
N ARG A 41 -6.22 0.93 -7.62
CA ARG A 41 -6.80 1.93 -6.71
C ARG A 41 -8.07 1.44 -6.01
N ALA A 42 -8.89 0.62 -6.67
CA ALA A 42 -10.02 -0.05 -6.05
C ALA A 42 -9.56 -1.06 -4.99
N LEU A 43 -8.67 -2.00 -5.36
CA LEU A 43 -8.15 -3.02 -4.46
C LEU A 43 -7.47 -2.43 -3.22
N HIS A 44 -6.69 -1.35 -3.41
CA HIS A 44 -6.09 -0.56 -2.33
C HIS A 44 -7.11 -0.11 -1.28
N SER A 45 -8.29 0.34 -1.72
CA SER A 45 -9.32 0.93 -0.85
C SER A 45 -9.94 -0.07 0.15
N LEU A 46 -9.70 -1.37 0.02
CA LEU A 46 -10.16 -2.40 0.95
C LEU A 46 -9.44 -2.29 2.31
N ASN A 47 -8.10 -2.28 2.30
CA ASN A 47 -7.29 -2.21 3.52
C ASN A 47 -6.01 -1.39 3.35
N PRO A 48 -6.12 -0.06 3.09
CA PRO A 48 -4.97 0.82 2.93
C PRO A 48 -4.23 1.04 4.26
N ALA A 49 -3.03 1.60 4.19
CA ALA A 49 -2.20 1.86 5.38
C ALA A 49 -2.81 2.93 6.30
N GLU A 50 -3.43 3.96 5.73
CA GLU A 50 -4.00 5.12 6.45
C GLU A 50 -5.33 4.81 7.17
N GLY A 51 -5.95 3.65 6.88
CA GLY A 51 -7.28 3.29 7.36
C GLY A 51 -8.37 3.42 6.28
N ILE A 52 -9.48 2.70 6.44
CA ILE A 52 -10.55 2.69 5.44
C ILE A 52 -11.31 4.02 5.44
N ALA A 53 -11.52 4.57 4.24
CA ALA A 53 -12.33 5.76 4.00
C ALA A 53 -13.55 5.43 3.13
N GLU A 54 -14.58 6.27 3.22
CA GLU A 54 -15.71 6.28 2.30
C GLU A 54 -15.26 6.69 0.89
N LEU A 55 -15.75 5.99 -0.14
CA LEU A 55 -15.47 6.31 -1.53
C LEU A 55 -16.45 7.38 -2.03
N SER A 56 -16.00 8.26 -2.93
CA SER A 56 -16.83 9.39 -3.36
C SER A 56 -17.66 8.99 -4.58
N PRO A 57 -19.01 8.93 -4.50
CA PRO A 57 -19.84 8.52 -5.65
C PRO A 57 -19.58 9.38 -6.89
N ILE A 58 -19.38 10.69 -6.71
CA ILE A 58 -19.11 11.66 -7.79
C ILE A 58 -17.77 11.39 -8.51
N LYS A 59 -16.76 10.85 -7.82
CA LYS A 59 -15.42 10.62 -8.39
C LYS A 59 -15.21 9.19 -8.85
N ASP A 60 -15.75 8.23 -8.08
CA ASP A 60 -15.38 6.83 -8.11
C ASP A 60 -16.48 5.91 -8.67
N PHE A 61 -17.76 6.33 -8.72
CA PHE A 61 -18.83 5.55 -9.37
C PHE A 61 -18.74 5.64 -10.91
N PRO A 62 -19.21 4.63 -11.68
CA PRO A 62 -19.14 4.66 -13.13
C PRO A 62 -19.98 5.80 -13.71
N ARG A 63 -19.32 6.75 -14.39
CA ARG A 63 -19.88 8.06 -14.77
C ARG A 63 -21.05 8.05 -15.75
N HIS A 64 -21.43 6.88 -16.26
CA HIS A 64 -22.59 6.67 -17.14
C HIS A 64 -23.85 6.20 -16.37
N ARG A 65 -23.74 5.91 -15.07
CA ARG A 65 -24.83 5.50 -14.18
C ARG A 65 -25.29 6.67 -13.31
N ARG A 66 -26.50 6.59 -12.77
CA ARG A 66 -27.06 7.63 -11.90
C ARG A 66 -26.50 7.50 -10.49
N LEU A 67 -26.19 8.62 -9.85
CA LEU A 67 -25.75 8.62 -8.44
C LEU A 67 -26.83 8.08 -7.47
N GLU A 68 -28.10 8.16 -7.88
CA GLU A 68 -29.25 7.50 -7.23
C GLU A 68 -29.08 5.98 -7.06
N GLU A 69 -28.29 5.33 -7.92
CA GLU A 69 -28.02 3.88 -7.88
C GLU A 69 -26.88 3.52 -6.90
N CYS A 70 -26.17 4.51 -6.37
CA CYS A 70 -24.95 4.31 -5.57
C CYS A 70 -25.24 4.45 -4.07
N THR A 71 -25.60 3.33 -3.44
CA THR A 71 -25.76 3.22 -1.98
C THR A 71 -24.42 2.92 -1.29
N GLY A 72 -24.34 3.10 0.04
CA GLY A 72 -23.17 2.74 0.84
C GLY A 72 -22.76 1.26 0.68
N ASP A 73 -23.73 0.37 0.53
CA ASP A 73 -23.53 -1.08 0.35
C ASP A 73 -23.24 -1.51 -1.10
N THR A 74 -23.26 -0.58 -2.06
CA THR A 74 -22.97 -0.88 -3.46
C THR A 74 -21.57 -1.48 -3.57
N PRO A 75 -21.42 -2.73 -4.06
CA PRO A 75 -20.16 -3.45 -3.97
C PRO A 75 -19.08 -2.80 -4.83
N VAL A 76 -17.85 -2.73 -4.31
CA VAL A 76 -16.70 -2.16 -5.02
C VAL A 76 -15.58 -3.18 -5.13
N VAL A 77 -15.21 -3.80 -4.01
CA VAL A 77 -14.11 -4.76 -3.94
C VAL A 77 -14.62 -6.06 -3.34
N PHE A 78 -14.33 -7.17 -4.00
CA PHE A 78 -14.40 -8.52 -3.46
C PHE A 78 -13.00 -9.16 -3.53
N THR A 79 -12.59 -9.85 -2.48
CA THR A 79 -11.32 -10.59 -2.40
C THR A 79 -11.54 -11.96 -1.77
N ARG A 80 -10.80 -12.95 -2.27
CA ARG A 80 -10.78 -14.33 -1.81
C ARG A 80 -9.36 -14.65 -1.35
N TRP A 81 -9.24 -15.16 -0.14
CA TRP A 81 -7.97 -15.41 0.53
C TRP A 81 -7.84 -16.89 0.87
N SER A 82 -6.69 -17.51 0.59
CA SER A 82 -6.35 -18.82 1.12
C SER A 82 -5.73 -18.70 2.51
N LEU A 83 -6.12 -19.63 3.38
CA LEU A 83 -5.60 -19.79 4.73
C LEU A 83 -4.48 -20.84 4.74
N ASP A 84 -3.46 -20.65 5.58
CA ASP A 84 -2.53 -21.73 5.92
C ASP A 84 -3.12 -22.68 7.00
N GLU A 85 -2.37 -23.72 7.40
CA GLU A 85 -2.84 -24.73 8.36
C GLU A 85 -3.00 -24.18 9.79
N GLY A 86 -2.18 -23.19 10.18
CA GLY A 86 -2.31 -22.51 11.47
C GLY A 86 -3.51 -21.56 11.49
N GLU A 87 -3.73 -20.83 10.40
CA GLU A 87 -4.89 -19.97 10.22
C GLU A 87 -6.22 -20.74 10.17
N GLN A 88 -6.23 -21.94 9.56
CA GLN A 88 -7.37 -22.85 9.62
C GLN A 88 -7.64 -23.34 11.05
N ALA A 89 -6.60 -23.62 11.84
CA ALA A 89 -6.74 -24.02 13.24
C ALA A 89 -7.23 -22.87 14.14
N GLU A 90 -6.74 -21.64 13.96
CA GLU A 90 -7.25 -20.44 14.63
C GLU A 90 -8.74 -20.22 14.32
N LEU A 91 -9.12 -20.27 13.03
CA LEU A 91 -10.50 -20.05 12.61
C LEU A 91 -11.44 -21.15 13.15
N ALA A 92 -11.02 -22.42 13.14
CA ALA A 92 -11.78 -23.53 13.69
C ALA A 92 -11.96 -23.43 15.22
N ALA A 93 -11.00 -22.86 15.95
CA ALA A 93 -11.11 -22.62 17.38
C ALA A 93 -12.10 -21.49 17.73
N ILE A 94 -12.30 -20.52 16.82
CA ILE A 94 -13.31 -19.45 16.97
C ILE A 94 -14.70 -19.95 16.57
N LEU A 95 -14.80 -20.66 15.44
CA LEU A 95 -16.04 -21.15 14.83
C LEU A 95 -15.89 -22.61 14.39
N PRO A 96 -16.28 -23.60 15.21
CA PRO A 96 -16.00 -25.03 14.97
C PRO A 96 -16.47 -25.57 13.60
N ARG A 97 -17.61 -25.10 13.08
CA ARG A 97 -18.11 -25.47 11.75
C ARG A 97 -17.25 -24.96 10.57
N ALA A 98 -16.26 -24.11 10.84
CA ALA A 98 -15.31 -23.61 9.85
C ALA A 98 -14.07 -24.50 9.68
N ALA A 99 -13.97 -25.65 10.37
CA ALA A 99 -12.84 -26.58 10.26
C ALA A 99 -12.56 -27.14 8.84
N GLY A 100 -13.50 -26.99 7.90
CA GLY A 100 -13.30 -27.32 6.47
C GLY A 100 -12.99 -26.11 5.56
N VAL A 101 -12.99 -24.88 6.10
CA VAL A 101 -12.90 -23.63 5.34
C VAL A 101 -11.45 -23.33 4.98
N ARG A 102 -11.10 -23.56 3.70
CA ARG A 102 -9.77 -23.25 3.14
C ARG A 102 -9.66 -21.84 2.58
N HIS A 103 -10.80 -21.22 2.25
CA HIS A 103 -10.86 -19.87 1.71
C HIS A 103 -11.85 -18.99 2.48
N VAL A 104 -11.40 -17.78 2.80
CA VAL A 104 -12.25 -16.72 3.36
C VAL A 104 -12.39 -15.59 2.36
N THR A 105 -13.48 -14.84 2.44
CA THR A 105 -13.74 -13.69 1.58
C THR A 105 -13.72 -12.41 2.41
N ALA A 106 -13.28 -11.32 1.79
CA ALA A 106 -13.40 -9.98 2.34
C ALA A 106 -13.81 -9.00 1.25
N SER A 107 -14.70 -8.07 1.59
CA SER A 107 -15.31 -7.15 0.64
C SER A 107 -15.58 -5.78 1.25
N ARG A 108 -15.73 -4.76 0.39
CA ARG A 108 -16.24 -3.44 0.79
C ARG A 108 -17.18 -2.86 -0.26
N GLY A 109 -18.11 -2.03 0.21
CA GLY A 109 -18.92 -1.13 -0.62
C GLY A 109 -18.35 0.29 -0.68
N TYR A 110 -19.20 1.26 -0.98
CA TYR A 110 -18.84 2.69 -0.95
C TYR A 110 -18.61 3.21 0.48
N ALA A 111 -19.41 2.75 1.44
CA ALA A 111 -19.25 3.10 2.86
C ALA A 111 -17.88 2.69 3.41
N ALA A 112 -17.45 3.33 4.51
CA ALA A 112 -16.19 3.03 5.21
C ALA A 112 -16.23 1.71 6.03
N ALA A 113 -16.93 0.70 5.52
CA ALA A 113 -17.17 -0.60 6.17
C ALA A 113 -16.57 -1.76 5.38
N ARG A 114 -16.31 -2.86 6.07
CA ARG A 114 -15.84 -4.13 5.50
C ARG A 114 -16.79 -5.25 5.90
N SER A 115 -16.98 -6.20 5.00
CA SER A 115 -17.67 -7.46 5.27
C SER A 115 -16.72 -8.64 5.03
N ALA A 116 -16.93 -9.74 5.76
CA ALA A 116 -16.16 -10.97 5.61
C ALA A 116 -17.08 -12.19 5.51
N GLY A 117 -16.61 -13.24 4.84
CA GLY A 117 -17.36 -14.47 4.62
C GLY A 117 -16.47 -15.71 4.52
N PHE A 118 -17.10 -16.87 4.42
CA PHE A 118 -16.43 -18.18 4.54
C PHE A 118 -16.89 -19.10 3.41
N GLU A 119 -15.95 -19.63 2.63
CA GLU A 119 -16.25 -20.54 1.53
C GLU A 119 -16.27 -22.00 2.02
N GLY A 120 -17.35 -22.73 1.72
CA GLY A 120 -17.50 -24.11 2.19
C GLY A 120 -17.77 -24.23 3.69
N LEU A 121 -18.30 -23.18 4.32
CA LEU A 121 -18.74 -23.19 5.72
C LEU A 121 -19.76 -24.32 5.94
N GLY A 122 -19.55 -25.15 6.98
CA GLY A 122 -20.48 -26.22 7.31
C GLY A 122 -21.89 -25.68 7.60
N ALA A 123 -22.93 -26.36 7.10
CA ALA A 123 -24.30 -26.00 7.44
C ALA A 123 -24.55 -26.18 8.95
N LEU A 124 -25.36 -25.32 9.54
CA LEU A 124 -25.84 -25.48 10.92
C LEU A 124 -26.91 -26.59 10.97
N SER A 125 -26.49 -27.84 10.79
CA SER A 125 -27.38 -29.00 10.71
C SER A 125 -27.76 -29.52 12.10
N LEU A 126 -29.05 -29.39 12.43
CA LEU A 126 -29.66 -29.95 13.63
C LEU A 126 -30.38 -31.26 13.28
N ASP A 127 -30.10 -32.36 13.98
CA ASP A 127 -30.90 -33.59 13.82
C ASP A 127 -32.24 -33.44 14.58
N VAL A 128 -33.24 -32.98 13.84
CA VAL A 128 -34.64 -32.84 14.27
C VAL A 128 -35.20 -34.18 14.79
N SER A 129 -34.73 -35.32 14.29
CA SER A 129 -35.22 -36.64 14.64
C SER A 129 -34.60 -37.16 15.95
N ASP A 130 -33.30 -37.00 16.17
CA ASP A 130 -32.63 -37.32 17.43
C ASP A 130 -33.08 -36.38 18.55
N THR A 131 -33.15 -35.08 18.28
CA THR A 131 -33.68 -34.06 19.23
C THR A 131 -35.05 -34.49 19.75
N LYS A 132 -35.98 -34.83 18.83
CA LYS A 132 -37.33 -35.31 19.17
C LYS A 132 -37.33 -36.68 19.84
N ALA A 133 -36.36 -37.55 19.55
CA ALA A 133 -36.21 -38.86 20.19
C ALA A 133 -35.64 -38.77 21.62
N LYS A 134 -34.80 -37.77 21.92
CA LYS A 134 -34.28 -37.47 23.27
C LYS A 134 -35.38 -36.85 24.14
N VAL A 135 -36.07 -35.82 23.66
CA VAL A 135 -37.18 -35.17 24.38
C VAL A 135 -38.27 -36.18 24.77
N ARG A 136 -38.64 -37.08 23.84
CA ARG A 136 -39.58 -38.20 24.10
C ARG A 136 -39.14 -39.22 25.15
N LYS A 137 -37.86 -39.25 25.54
CA LYS A 137 -37.32 -40.10 26.63
C LYS A 137 -37.16 -39.35 27.95
N ILE A 138 -37.03 -38.01 27.90
CA ILE A 138 -36.84 -37.12 29.05
C ILE A 138 -38.20 -36.74 29.63
N VAL A 139 -39.11 -36.18 28.82
CA VAL A 139 -40.40 -35.63 29.29
C VAL A 139 -41.25 -36.64 30.06
N PRO A 140 -41.48 -37.89 29.58
CA PRO A 140 -42.21 -38.89 30.36
C PRO A 140 -41.48 -39.35 31.63
N ALA A 141 -40.14 -39.30 31.62
CA ALA A 141 -39.31 -39.72 32.76
C ALA A 141 -39.31 -38.69 33.89
N VAL A 142 -39.26 -37.40 33.56
CA VAL A 142 -39.41 -36.34 34.56
C VAL A 142 -40.81 -36.39 35.18
N LYS A 143 -41.88 -36.58 34.39
CA LYS A 143 -43.24 -36.75 34.96
C LYS A 143 -43.35 -37.99 35.86
N ALA A 144 -42.76 -39.12 35.47
CA ALA A 144 -42.68 -40.33 36.32
C ALA A 144 -41.69 -40.22 37.51
N ALA A 145 -40.91 -39.14 37.60
CA ALA A 145 -40.15 -38.76 38.78
C ALA A 145 -40.94 -37.79 39.67
N ALA A 146 -41.66 -36.83 39.07
CA ALA A 146 -42.56 -35.90 39.75
C ALA A 146 -43.65 -36.61 40.56
N GLU A 147 -44.24 -37.69 40.05
CA GLU A 147 -45.20 -38.54 40.79
C GLU A 147 -44.65 -39.12 42.12
N LYS A 148 -43.33 -39.12 42.33
CA LYS A 148 -42.67 -39.62 43.55
C LYS A 148 -42.27 -38.50 44.53
N VAL A 149 -42.45 -37.24 44.14
CA VAL A 149 -42.13 -36.07 44.97
C VAL A 149 -43.26 -35.87 45.99
N ALA A 150 -42.90 -35.88 47.29
CA ALA A 150 -43.86 -35.81 48.38
C ALA A 150 -44.39 -34.39 48.67
N ASP A 151 -43.75 -33.35 48.12
CA ASP A 151 -44.23 -31.97 48.17
C ASP A 151 -44.99 -31.64 46.88
N GLU A 152 -46.32 -31.52 47.00
CA GLU A 152 -47.21 -31.16 45.89
C GLU A 152 -46.88 -29.80 45.25
N ALA A 153 -46.28 -28.86 45.99
CA ALA A 153 -45.85 -27.58 45.42
C ALA A 153 -44.60 -27.74 44.54
N ALA A 154 -43.61 -28.52 44.99
CA ALA A 154 -42.42 -28.84 44.21
C ALA A 154 -42.75 -29.72 42.99
N LYS A 155 -43.69 -30.66 43.15
CA LYS A 155 -44.23 -31.50 42.07
C LYS A 155 -44.94 -30.69 40.99
N ALA A 156 -45.87 -29.80 41.36
CA ALA A 156 -46.56 -28.93 40.41
C ALA A 156 -45.60 -28.02 39.64
N ALA A 157 -44.56 -27.49 40.31
CA ALA A 157 -43.52 -26.71 39.65
C ALA A 157 -42.68 -27.56 38.67
N LEU A 158 -42.32 -28.79 39.04
CA LEU A 158 -41.57 -29.70 38.16
C LEU A 158 -42.39 -30.12 36.93
N GLU A 159 -43.68 -30.41 37.10
CA GLU A 159 -44.59 -30.70 35.98
C GLU A 159 -44.73 -29.50 35.04
N GLN A 160 -44.88 -28.28 35.59
CA GLN A 160 -44.96 -27.05 34.82
C GLN A 160 -43.68 -26.78 34.01
N GLU A 161 -42.49 -26.87 34.61
CA GLU A 161 -41.22 -26.67 33.89
C GLU A 161 -40.95 -27.80 32.87
N THR A 162 -41.51 -29.00 33.08
CA THR A 162 -41.46 -30.09 32.09
C THR A 162 -42.30 -29.80 30.86
N ASP A 163 -43.50 -29.21 31.03
CA ASP A 163 -44.34 -28.81 29.89
C ASP A 163 -43.81 -27.57 29.17
N VAL A 164 -43.16 -26.64 29.91
CA VAL A 164 -42.37 -25.54 29.30
C VAL A 164 -41.20 -26.09 28.50
N PHE A 165 -40.53 -27.15 28.97
CA PHE A 165 -39.46 -27.83 28.24
C PHE A 165 -39.94 -28.53 26.97
N ASP A 166 -41.02 -29.33 27.02
CA ASP A 166 -41.56 -29.99 25.82
C ASP A 166 -42.01 -28.94 24.77
N ALA A 167 -42.66 -27.85 25.22
CA ALA A 167 -43.05 -26.73 24.36
C ALA A 167 -41.86 -25.97 23.76
N ALA A 168 -40.82 -25.68 24.55
CA ALA A 168 -39.60 -25.00 24.07
C ALA A 168 -38.80 -25.88 23.09
N MET A 169 -38.93 -27.20 23.20
CA MET A 169 -38.30 -28.17 22.29
C MET A 169 -39.09 -28.38 20.98
N ILE A 170 -40.27 -27.77 20.81
CA ILE A 170 -40.94 -27.67 19.51
C ILE A 170 -40.10 -26.78 18.59
N MET A 171 -39.51 -27.38 17.56
CA MET A 171 -38.51 -26.70 16.73
C MET A 171 -39.11 -25.62 15.83
N SER A 172 -38.62 -24.40 16.01
CA SER A 172 -38.89 -23.25 15.13
C SER A 172 -38.05 -23.33 13.84
N PRO A 173 -38.51 -22.75 12.71
CA PRO A 173 -37.65 -22.51 11.54
C PRO A 173 -36.42 -21.64 11.83
N ASP A 174 -36.45 -20.87 12.93
CA ASP A 174 -35.33 -20.09 13.44
C ASP A 174 -34.61 -20.85 14.57
N TYR A 175 -33.51 -21.52 14.21
CA TYR A 175 -32.71 -22.31 15.15
C TYR A 175 -32.05 -21.47 16.24
N ILE A 176 -31.73 -20.19 15.97
CA ILE A 176 -31.14 -19.27 16.96
C ILE A 176 -32.19 -18.97 18.04
N LYS A 177 -33.41 -18.57 17.65
CA LYS A 177 -34.52 -18.34 18.59
C LYS A 177 -34.92 -19.62 19.34
N TRP A 178 -34.93 -20.77 18.67
CA TRP A 178 -35.16 -22.07 19.33
C TRP A 178 -34.11 -22.34 20.40
N SER A 179 -32.81 -22.21 20.07
CA SER A 179 -31.73 -22.51 21.02
C SER A 179 -31.77 -21.64 22.28
N ALA A 180 -32.08 -20.35 22.14
CA ALA A 180 -32.22 -19.42 23.26
C ALA A 180 -33.43 -19.72 24.17
N GLY A 181 -34.45 -20.42 23.66
CA GLY A 181 -35.55 -20.98 24.46
C GLY A 181 -35.17 -22.32 25.11
N ALA A 182 -34.59 -23.23 24.32
CA ALA A 182 -34.18 -24.57 24.75
C ALA A 182 -33.18 -24.54 25.92
N ILE A 183 -32.18 -23.65 25.90
CA ILE A 183 -31.22 -23.48 27.01
C ILE A 183 -31.95 -23.08 28.30
N LYS A 184 -32.83 -22.07 28.24
CA LYS A 184 -33.56 -21.57 29.41
C LYS A 184 -34.45 -22.65 30.01
N ALA A 185 -35.16 -23.40 29.17
CA ALA A 185 -36.03 -24.48 29.62
C ALA A 185 -35.24 -25.68 30.18
N ALA A 186 -34.11 -26.06 29.57
CA ALA A 186 -33.24 -27.12 30.11
C ALA A 186 -32.67 -26.75 31.49
N GLN A 187 -32.26 -25.49 31.67
CA GLN A 187 -31.73 -24.98 32.95
C GLN A 187 -32.84 -24.84 34.01
N ALA A 188 -34.04 -24.42 33.64
CA ALA A 188 -35.19 -24.40 34.53
C ALA A 188 -35.59 -25.81 34.98
N LEU A 189 -35.63 -26.78 34.05
CA LEU A 189 -35.90 -28.19 34.31
C LEU A 189 -34.86 -28.80 35.27
N ARG A 190 -33.56 -28.58 35.02
CA ARG A 190 -32.47 -29.01 35.94
C ARG A 190 -32.61 -28.40 37.33
N LYS A 191 -32.98 -27.12 37.42
CA LYS A 191 -33.24 -26.44 38.70
C LYS A 191 -34.46 -27.02 39.42
N ALA A 192 -35.53 -27.35 38.71
CA ALA A 192 -36.73 -27.97 39.29
C ALA A 192 -36.46 -29.40 39.79
N LEU A 193 -35.70 -30.21 39.05
CA LEU A 193 -35.23 -31.53 39.48
C LEU A 193 -34.39 -31.42 40.77
N ALA A 194 -33.42 -30.51 40.82
CA ALA A 194 -32.56 -30.29 41.98
C ALA A 194 -33.32 -29.77 43.23
N VAL A 195 -34.38 -28.96 43.05
CA VAL A 195 -35.21 -28.44 44.16
C VAL A 195 -36.20 -29.49 44.67
N SER A 196 -36.74 -30.34 43.79
CA SER A 196 -37.69 -31.40 44.15
C SER A 196 -37.03 -32.68 44.68
N GLY A 197 -35.72 -32.83 44.52
CA GLY A 197 -34.99 -34.07 44.86
C GLY A 197 -35.29 -35.23 43.91
N ALA A 198 -35.79 -34.93 42.70
CA ALA A 198 -36.16 -35.92 41.70
C ALA A 198 -34.93 -36.33 40.85
N GLU A 199 -34.47 -37.56 41.01
CA GLU A 199 -33.36 -38.12 40.23
C GLU A 199 -33.85 -38.74 38.91
N LEU A 200 -33.16 -38.44 37.81
CA LEU A 200 -33.25 -39.17 36.55
C LEU A 200 -32.24 -40.33 36.53
N SER A 201 -32.30 -41.19 35.52
CA SER A 201 -31.20 -42.14 35.27
C SER A 201 -30.05 -41.46 34.53
N ASP A 202 -28.81 -41.93 34.74
CA ASP A 202 -27.59 -41.39 34.10
C ASP A 202 -27.75 -41.12 32.60
N LYS A 203 -28.45 -42.01 31.89
CA LYS A 203 -28.70 -41.92 30.45
C LYS A 203 -29.67 -40.81 30.05
N GLN A 204 -30.61 -40.45 30.94
CA GLN A 204 -31.55 -39.35 30.72
C GLN A 204 -30.91 -38.01 31.05
N ASP A 205 -30.12 -37.92 32.13
CA ASP A 205 -29.32 -36.74 32.43
C ASP A 205 -28.25 -36.49 31.36
N GLN A 206 -27.65 -37.53 30.79
CA GLN A 206 -26.73 -37.40 29.66
C GLN A 206 -27.46 -36.94 28.38
N MET A 207 -28.65 -37.47 28.07
CA MET A 207 -29.46 -36.94 26.95
C MET A 207 -29.90 -35.48 27.15
N LEU A 208 -30.18 -35.07 28.39
CA LEU A 208 -30.49 -33.68 28.73
C LEU A 208 -29.24 -32.78 28.60
N ALA A 209 -28.08 -33.26 29.02
CA ALA A 209 -26.79 -32.58 28.83
C ALA A 209 -26.46 -32.40 27.34
N GLU A 210 -26.60 -33.44 26.52
CA GLU A 210 -26.38 -33.39 25.06
C GLU A 210 -27.32 -32.39 24.37
N LEU A 211 -28.59 -32.28 24.82
CA LEU A 211 -29.53 -31.28 24.30
C LEU A 211 -29.15 -29.85 24.71
N GLU A 212 -28.74 -29.64 25.97
CA GLU A 212 -28.28 -28.32 26.44
C GLU A 212 -26.99 -27.89 25.73
N GLU A 213 -26.02 -28.80 25.56
CA GLU A 213 -24.78 -28.58 24.80
C GLU A 213 -25.05 -28.27 23.32
N THR A 214 -25.95 -29.02 22.67
CA THR A 214 -26.37 -28.76 21.29
C THR A 214 -26.97 -27.36 21.18
N ALA A 215 -27.90 -26.99 22.06
CA ALA A 215 -28.51 -25.66 22.06
C ALA A 215 -27.49 -24.54 22.36
N LEU A 216 -26.57 -24.75 23.31
CA LEU A 216 -25.47 -23.81 23.60
C LEU A 216 -24.56 -23.61 22.39
N SER A 217 -24.24 -24.68 21.64
CA SER A 217 -23.42 -24.56 20.43
C SER A 217 -24.05 -23.68 19.35
N ILE A 218 -25.39 -23.72 19.23
CA ILE A 218 -26.16 -22.93 18.26
C ILE A 218 -26.36 -21.49 18.73
N ALA A 219 -26.65 -21.27 20.01
CA ALA A 219 -26.76 -19.92 20.57
C ALA A 219 -25.42 -19.16 20.48
N ASN A 220 -24.31 -19.86 20.64
CA ASN A 220 -22.97 -19.32 20.49
C ASN A 220 -22.49 -19.21 19.02
N ASP A 221 -23.20 -19.81 18.05
CA ASP A 221 -22.79 -19.82 16.64
C ASP A 221 -22.80 -18.42 16.00
N ALA A 222 -23.81 -17.59 16.30
CA ALA A 222 -23.87 -16.23 15.77
C ALA A 222 -22.76 -15.33 16.37
N PRO A 223 -22.54 -15.27 17.70
CA PRO A 223 -21.36 -14.60 18.28
C PRO A 223 -20.01 -15.22 17.90
N ALA A 224 -19.96 -16.49 17.49
CA ALA A 224 -18.76 -17.11 16.93
C ALA A 224 -18.53 -16.68 15.47
N LEU A 225 -19.58 -16.55 14.67
CA LEU A 225 -19.52 -16.06 13.29
C LEU A 225 -19.07 -14.59 13.26
N GLU A 226 -19.62 -13.74 14.12
CA GLU A 226 -19.24 -12.32 14.24
C GLU A 226 -17.75 -12.18 14.60
N ARG A 227 -17.28 -12.86 15.66
CA ARG A 227 -15.85 -12.89 16.04
C ARG A 227 -14.96 -13.49 14.95
N ALA A 228 -15.44 -14.45 14.17
CA ALA A 228 -14.70 -15.00 13.03
C ALA A 228 -14.59 -13.98 11.89
N GLN A 229 -15.64 -13.17 11.62
CA GLN A 229 -15.60 -12.09 10.64
C GLN A 229 -14.65 -10.97 11.10
N GLU A 230 -14.68 -10.60 12.38
CA GLU A 230 -13.70 -9.69 12.99
C GLU A 230 -12.26 -10.22 12.86
N TRP A 231 -12.04 -11.51 13.13
CA TRP A 231 -10.73 -12.16 12.97
C TRP A 231 -10.23 -12.10 11.53
N VAL A 232 -11.08 -12.39 10.53
CA VAL A 232 -10.71 -12.24 9.11
C VAL A 232 -10.33 -10.79 8.81
N ILE A 233 -11.16 -9.82 9.23
CA ILE A 233 -10.91 -8.39 8.98
C ILE A 233 -9.63 -7.88 9.69
N GLY A 234 -9.32 -8.40 10.87
CA GLY A 234 -8.11 -8.09 11.64
C GLY A 234 -6.84 -8.72 11.07
N LYS A 235 -6.95 -9.94 10.50
CA LYS A 235 -5.86 -10.67 9.83
C LYS A 235 -5.63 -10.20 8.38
N LEU A 236 -6.47 -9.34 7.80
CA LEU A 236 -6.30 -8.86 6.43
C LEU A 236 -4.94 -8.17 6.25
N PRO A 237 -4.10 -8.62 5.29
CA PRO A 237 -2.93 -7.88 4.86
C PRO A 237 -3.27 -6.44 4.46
N ARG A 238 -2.34 -5.51 4.72
CA ARG A 238 -2.45 -4.14 4.22
C ARG A 238 -2.16 -4.12 2.73
N PHE A 239 -2.85 -3.25 2.00
CA PHE A 239 -2.49 -2.92 0.64
C PHE A 239 -1.66 -1.64 0.65
N VAL A 240 -0.52 -1.66 -0.05
CA VAL A 240 0.32 -0.47 -0.27
C VAL A 240 0.31 -0.17 -1.76
N TYR A 241 -0.34 0.92 -2.15
CA TYR A 241 -0.40 1.36 -3.53
C TYR A 241 0.67 2.43 -3.82
N VAL A 242 1.35 2.29 -4.96
CA VAL A 242 2.27 3.30 -5.47
C VAL A 242 2.09 3.49 -6.97
N ASP A 243 1.72 4.70 -7.36
CA ASP A 243 1.71 5.21 -8.74
C ASP A 243 2.97 6.02 -9.04
N GLU A 244 3.26 7.03 -8.23
CA GLU A 244 4.47 7.84 -8.33
C GLU A 244 5.31 7.70 -7.05
N TYR A 245 6.56 7.27 -7.20
CA TYR A 245 7.48 7.22 -6.07
C TYR A 245 7.92 8.64 -5.69
N PRO A 246 7.76 9.04 -4.41
CA PRO A 246 8.08 10.40 -3.98
C PRO A 246 9.55 10.73 -4.23
N ALA A 247 9.81 11.97 -4.65
CA ALA A 247 11.17 12.44 -4.88
C ALA A 247 12.01 12.32 -3.62
N LEU A 248 13.19 11.70 -3.74
CA LEU A 248 14.20 11.67 -2.70
C LEU A 248 15.24 12.77 -2.98
N PRO A 249 15.14 13.95 -2.33
CA PRO A 249 16.12 15.01 -2.52
C PRO A 249 17.51 14.56 -2.09
N GLY A 250 18.50 14.90 -2.90
CA GLY A 250 19.90 14.57 -2.71
C GLY A 250 20.64 15.54 -1.80
N ARG A 251 20.00 16.60 -1.30
CA ARG A 251 20.48 17.41 -0.17
C ARG A 251 19.35 17.67 0.82
N GLN A 252 19.59 17.45 2.12
CA GLN A 252 18.59 17.66 3.19
C GLN A 252 19.19 18.33 4.42
N ASN A 253 18.41 19.20 5.09
CA ASN A 253 18.79 19.80 6.36
C ASN A 253 18.29 18.92 7.53
N ILE A 254 19.23 18.43 8.35
CA ILE A 254 18.95 17.53 9.48
C ILE A 254 18.14 18.24 10.57
N ALA A 255 18.49 19.48 10.91
CA ALA A 255 17.82 20.23 11.98
C ALA A 255 16.36 20.59 11.59
N GLU A 256 16.13 20.94 10.33
CA GLU A 256 14.78 21.18 9.80
C GLU A 256 13.94 19.90 9.77
N TYR A 257 14.52 18.78 9.30
CA TYR A 257 13.85 17.49 9.35
C TYR A 257 13.42 17.14 10.77
N LEU A 258 14.33 17.20 11.75
CA LEU A 258 14.06 16.87 13.15
C LEU A 258 13.02 17.80 13.78
N GLY A 259 13.05 19.10 13.44
CA GLY A 259 12.03 20.06 13.85
C GLY A 259 10.64 19.66 13.32
N ARG A 260 10.50 19.46 12.01
CA ARG A 260 9.23 19.09 11.38
C ARG A 260 8.73 17.70 11.79
N GLU A 261 9.63 16.76 12.07
CA GLU A 261 9.31 15.44 12.64
C GLU A 261 8.63 15.58 14.00
N GLY A 262 9.16 16.43 14.89
CA GLY A 262 8.58 16.70 16.22
C GLY A 262 7.17 17.31 16.19
N TRP A 263 6.83 18.05 15.13
CA TRP A 263 5.48 18.60 14.91
C TRP A 263 4.57 17.70 14.04
N GLY A 264 5.07 16.57 13.52
CA GLY A 264 4.35 15.70 12.59
C GLY A 264 4.16 16.28 11.17
N GLN A 265 4.89 17.35 10.80
CA GLN A 265 4.70 18.14 9.58
C GLN A 265 5.77 17.87 8.50
N LEU A 266 6.24 16.62 8.38
CA LEU A 266 7.17 16.21 7.33
C LEU A 266 6.55 16.32 5.93
N THR A 267 7.31 16.77 4.93
CA THR A 267 6.93 16.69 3.50
C THR A 267 7.02 15.24 2.98
N PRO A 268 6.44 14.91 1.80
CA PRO A 268 6.65 13.61 1.16
C PRO A 268 8.13 13.29 0.89
N GLU A 269 8.90 14.30 0.49
CA GLU A 269 10.35 14.23 0.30
C GLU A 269 11.08 13.92 1.61
N GLN A 270 10.73 14.63 2.69
CA GLN A 270 11.31 14.40 4.00
C GLN A 270 10.94 13.03 4.57
N ARG A 271 9.71 12.54 4.37
CA ARG A 271 9.34 11.14 4.69
C ARG A 271 10.22 10.14 3.93
N SER A 272 10.55 10.43 2.68
CA SER A 272 11.42 9.59 1.85
C SER A 272 12.88 9.62 2.34
N PHE A 273 13.36 10.78 2.80
CA PHE A 273 14.65 10.91 3.48
C PHE A 273 14.68 10.16 4.83
N GLY A 274 13.58 10.16 5.59
CA GLY A 274 13.43 9.31 6.78
C GLY A 274 13.55 7.82 6.45
N LYS A 275 12.95 7.37 5.34
CA LYS A 275 13.11 5.98 4.83
C LYS A 275 14.56 5.68 4.41
N LEU A 276 15.26 6.63 3.79
CA LEU A 276 16.70 6.52 3.48
C LEU A 276 17.52 6.30 4.75
N CYS A 277 17.31 7.13 5.77
CA CYS A 277 18.01 7.03 7.05
C CYS A 277 17.70 5.70 7.77
N LYS A 278 16.46 5.20 7.71
CA LYS A 278 16.10 3.87 8.22
C LYS A 278 16.89 2.75 7.52
N VAL A 279 16.89 2.71 6.18
CA VAL A 279 17.60 1.69 5.39
C VAL A 279 19.12 1.77 5.59
N ALA A 280 19.65 2.99 5.76
CA ALA A 280 21.07 3.22 6.00
C ALA A 280 21.53 2.95 7.45
N GLY A 281 20.59 2.72 8.38
CA GLY A 281 20.89 2.54 9.81
C GLY A 281 21.41 3.82 10.49
N LEU A 282 20.91 4.98 10.07
CA LEU A 282 21.44 6.30 10.43
C LEU A 282 20.49 7.09 11.35
N ASP A 283 20.88 7.30 12.60
CA ASP A 283 20.12 8.17 13.53
C ASP A 283 20.49 9.64 13.33
N LEU A 284 19.54 10.42 12.79
CA LEU A 284 19.67 11.85 12.60
C LEU A 284 19.81 12.63 13.91
N ARG A 285 19.23 12.15 15.02
CA ARG A 285 19.34 12.79 16.34
C ARG A 285 20.74 12.61 16.91
N GLN A 286 21.34 11.43 16.74
CA GLN A 286 22.75 11.20 17.02
C GLN A 286 23.66 12.12 16.17
N LEU A 287 23.39 12.28 14.87
CA LEU A 287 24.18 13.18 14.02
C LEU A 287 24.09 14.65 14.43
N GLN A 288 22.94 15.10 14.94
CA GLN A 288 22.79 16.45 15.47
C GLN A 288 23.53 16.60 16.81
N ALA A 289 23.34 15.68 17.75
CA ALA A 289 24.01 15.72 19.05
C ALA A 289 25.56 15.63 18.94
N LEU A 290 26.09 14.99 17.89
CA LEU A 290 27.53 15.01 17.59
C LEU A 290 28.00 16.33 16.97
N LEU A 291 27.18 17.00 16.17
CA LEU A 291 27.46 18.36 15.67
C LEU A 291 27.52 19.36 16.82
N ASP A 292 26.55 19.31 17.75
CA ASP A 292 26.47 20.21 18.91
C ASP A 292 27.67 20.02 19.87
N ARG A 293 28.24 18.80 19.92
CA ARG A 293 29.46 18.46 20.67
C ARG A 293 30.75 18.69 19.86
N ASN A 294 30.64 19.12 18.61
CA ASN A 294 31.71 19.27 17.63
C ASN A 294 32.56 18.00 17.36
N ASP A 295 32.01 16.80 17.58
CA ASP A 295 32.66 15.54 17.22
C ASP A 295 32.36 15.19 15.75
N GLN A 296 33.00 15.93 14.84
CA GLN A 296 32.90 15.68 13.40
C GLN A 296 33.55 14.34 12.99
N ALA A 297 34.44 13.78 13.81
CA ALA A 297 35.15 12.53 13.49
C ALA A 297 34.21 11.32 13.58
N THR A 298 33.55 11.13 14.73
CA THR A 298 32.55 10.07 14.90
C THR A 298 31.36 10.28 13.96
N ARG A 299 30.91 11.53 13.80
CA ARG A 299 29.79 11.90 12.93
C ARG A 299 30.03 11.47 11.47
N ASN A 300 31.22 11.72 10.94
CA ASN A 300 31.62 11.27 9.60
C ASN A 300 31.82 9.75 9.50
N GLN A 301 32.27 9.08 10.56
CA GLN A 301 32.39 7.61 10.56
C GLN A 301 31.02 6.91 10.45
N LEU A 302 30.01 7.39 11.18
CA LEU A 302 28.63 6.89 11.09
C LEU A 302 28.07 7.04 9.68
N VAL A 303 28.24 8.22 9.09
CA VAL A 303 27.79 8.58 7.74
C VAL A 303 28.50 7.76 6.64
N ASN A 304 29.81 7.50 6.77
CA ASN A 304 30.55 6.62 5.87
C ASN A 304 30.11 5.15 5.98
N ARG A 305 29.83 4.66 7.21
CA ARG A 305 29.26 3.32 7.44
C ARG A 305 27.88 3.18 6.79
N ALA A 306 27.01 4.17 6.98
CA ALA A 306 25.67 4.22 6.41
C ALA A 306 25.70 4.20 4.87
N GLY A 307 26.57 4.99 4.24
CA GLY A 307 26.77 4.94 2.78
C GLY A 307 27.28 3.59 2.28
N SER A 308 28.11 2.91 3.07
CA SER A 308 28.60 1.56 2.76
C SER A 308 27.49 0.50 2.80
N VAL A 309 26.54 0.59 3.75
CA VAL A 309 25.35 -0.28 3.84
C VAL A 309 24.45 -0.08 2.62
N VAL A 310 24.09 1.17 2.31
CA VAL A 310 23.23 1.49 1.15
C VAL A 310 23.91 1.09 -0.18
N THR A 311 25.24 1.26 -0.28
CA THR A 311 26.01 0.78 -1.44
C THR A 311 25.94 -0.73 -1.60
N ALA A 312 26.03 -1.51 -0.52
CA ALA A 312 25.99 -2.98 -0.58
C ALA A 312 24.61 -3.49 -1.02
N GLU A 313 23.54 -2.96 -0.42
CA GLU A 313 22.16 -3.32 -0.78
C GLU A 313 21.83 -2.95 -2.23
N ILE A 314 22.20 -1.74 -2.69
CA ILE A 314 21.97 -1.33 -4.09
C ILE A 314 22.80 -2.16 -5.09
N ARG A 315 24.06 -2.53 -4.76
CA ARG A 315 24.92 -3.36 -5.64
C ARG A 315 24.42 -4.80 -5.84
N ARG A 316 23.61 -5.33 -4.93
CA ARG A 316 22.95 -6.64 -5.12
C ARG A 316 21.97 -6.61 -6.31
N ILE A 317 21.44 -5.42 -6.63
CA ILE A 317 20.19 -5.25 -7.37
C ILE A 317 20.38 -4.43 -8.66
N TRP A 318 21.11 -3.31 -8.62
CA TRP A 318 21.55 -2.62 -9.83
C TRP A 318 22.82 -3.26 -10.41
N LYS A 319 22.66 -4.16 -11.40
CA LYS A 319 23.78 -4.91 -11.98
C LYS A 319 24.40 -4.28 -13.23
N ASP A 320 23.67 -3.39 -13.92
CA ASP A 320 24.14 -2.68 -15.12
C ASP A 320 25.50 -1.99 -14.91
N ARG A 321 25.77 -1.45 -13.70
CA ARG A 321 27.03 -0.77 -13.37
C ARG A 321 27.42 -0.95 -11.91
N ALA A 322 28.73 -0.87 -11.65
CA ALA A 322 29.21 -0.63 -10.30
C ALA A 322 28.76 0.78 -9.86
N LEU A 323 28.15 0.87 -8.68
CA LEU A 323 27.72 2.13 -8.08
C LEU A 323 28.35 2.27 -6.69
N LYS A 324 28.52 3.50 -6.23
CA LYS A 324 28.97 3.82 -4.87
C LYS A 324 28.14 4.99 -4.37
N VAL A 325 27.59 4.84 -3.16
CA VAL A 325 26.76 5.84 -2.49
C VAL A 325 27.55 6.35 -1.29
N ARG A 326 27.82 7.65 -1.27
CA ARG A 326 28.48 8.32 -0.15
C ARG A 326 27.56 9.39 0.39
N PHE A 327 27.24 9.30 1.67
CA PHE A 327 26.66 10.43 2.39
C PHE A 327 27.76 11.41 2.76
N ASN A 328 27.50 12.70 2.58
CA ASN A 328 28.41 13.79 2.88
C ASN A 328 27.75 14.72 3.91
N LEU A 329 28.52 15.35 4.79
CA LEU A 329 27.99 16.29 5.78
C LEU A 329 28.59 17.68 5.59
N ASP A 330 27.71 18.68 5.51
CA ASP A 330 28.05 20.10 5.37
C ASP A 330 27.29 20.90 6.44
N GLY A 331 27.89 21.06 7.61
CA GLY A 331 27.23 21.65 8.78
C GLY A 331 25.97 20.86 9.17
N GLN A 332 24.80 21.49 9.01
CA GLN A 332 23.47 20.89 9.24
C GLN A 332 22.96 20.06 8.06
N TYR A 333 23.59 20.14 6.88
CA TYR A 333 23.15 19.44 5.68
C TYR A 333 23.77 18.05 5.57
N LEU A 334 23.02 17.14 4.95
CA LEU A 334 23.49 15.85 4.46
C LEU A 334 23.24 15.79 2.95
N ASP A 335 24.30 15.60 2.17
CA ASP A 335 24.22 15.34 0.73
C ASP A 335 24.31 13.84 0.45
N THR A 336 23.45 13.32 -0.44
CA THR A 336 23.52 11.96 -0.98
C THR A 336 24.25 12.01 -2.31
N LEU A 337 25.53 11.61 -2.30
CA LEU A 337 26.39 11.58 -3.48
C LEU A 337 26.48 10.17 -4.06
N VAL A 338 26.53 10.08 -5.38
CA VAL A 338 26.58 8.82 -6.12
C VAL A 338 27.67 8.89 -7.18
N SER A 339 28.57 7.90 -7.19
CA SER A 339 29.58 7.71 -8.25
C SER A 339 29.45 6.34 -8.93
N ASP A 340 29.99 6.28 -10.14
CA ASP A 340 30.23 5.05 -10.90
C ASP A 340 31.76 4.80 -10.88
N PRO A 341 32.29 4.00 -9.94
CA PRO A 341 33.73 3.76 -9.80
C PRO A 341 34.34 2.96 -10.95
N ASN A 342 33.54 2.47 -11.91
CA ASN A 342 34.03 1.81 -13.12
C ASN A 342 33.94 2.70 -14.37
N ALA A 343 33.41 3.93 -14.25
CA ALA A 343 33.45 4.92 -15.32
C ALA A 343 34.89 5.41 -15.57
N ALA A 344 35.15 5.97 -16.76
CA ALA A 344 36.44 6.56 -17.11
C ALA A 344 36.86 7.74 -16.20
N TYR A 345 35.92 8.27 -15.42
CA TYR A 345 36.13 9.28 -14.39
C TYR A 345 35.25 8.94 -13.18
N GLU A 346 35.83 8.63 -12.01
CA GLU A 346 35.06 8.47 -10.77
C GLU A 346 34.63 9.86 -10.26
N VAL A 347 33.53 10.37 -10.80
CA VAL A 347 32.90 11.62 -10.34
C VAL A 347 31.78 11.27 -9.36
N GLU A 348 31.88 11.77 -8.14
CA GLU A 348 30.75 11.84 -7.21
C GLU A 348 29.87 13.03 -7.61
N VAL A 349 28.62 12.75 -7.99
CA VAL A 349 27.59 13.77 -8.28
C VAL A 349 26.45 13.64 -7.28
N ASN A 350 25.66 14.69 -7.09
CA ASN A 350 24.47 14.63 -6.24
C ASN A 350 23.41 13.67 -6.83
N LEU A 351 22.59 13.05 -5.99
CA LEU A 351 21.47 12.21 -6.44
C LEU A 351 20.55 12.95 -7.43
N GLU A 352 20.29 14.24 -7.22
CA GLU A 352 19.48 15.10 -8.10
C GLU A 352 20.12 15.37 -9.48
N GLU A 353 21.44 15.18 -9.60
CA GLU A 353 22.20 15.32 -10.86
C GLU A 353 22.26 13.99 -11.66
N ARG A 354 21.76 12.89 -11.08
CA ARG A 354 21.62 11.60 -11.78
C ARG A 354 20.44 11.62 -12.76
N SER A 355 20.41 10.66 -13.68
CA SER A 355 19.27 10.52 -14.60
C SER A 355 17.96 10.24 -13.82
N ARG A 356 16.83 10.76 -14.32
CA ARG A 356 15.50 10.57 -13.69
C ARG A 356 15.15 9.09 -13.45
N GLY A 357 15.55 8.19 -14.35
CA GLY A 357 15.41 6.75 -14.15
C GLY A 357 16.21 6.22 -12.97
N PHE A 358 17.43 6.69 -12.76
CA PHE A 358 18.23 6.33 -11.58
C PHE A 358 17.66 6.93 -10.29
N GLN A 359 17.22 8.20 -10.30
CA GLN A 359 16.54 8.82 -9.16
C GLN A 359 15.28 8.04 -8.77
N TRP A 360 14.46 7.66 -9.76
CA TRP A 360 13.28 6.82 -9.56
C TRP A 360 13.66 5.45 -8.99
N PHE A 361 14.67 4.77 -9.55
CA PHE A 361 15.14 3.47 -9.04
C PHE A 361 15.61 3.56 -7.58
N PHE A 362 16.41 4.57 -7.25
CA PHE A 362 16.95 4.75 -5.91
C PHE A 362 15.84 5.07 -4.90
N SER A 363 14.89 5.96 -5.27
CA SER A 363 13.75 6.34 -4.43
C SER A 363 12.78 5.16 -4.25
N PHE A 364 12.49 4.42 -5.33
CA PHE A 364 11.77 3.15 -5.32
C PHE A 364 12.40 2.20 -4.30
N TYR A 365 13.69 1.93 -4.48
CA TYR A 365 14.42 0.93 -3.71
C TYR A 365 14.40 1.24 -2.21
N VAL A 366 14.74 2.48 -1.87
CA VAL A 366 14.79 2.98 -0.49
C VAL A 366 13.42 2.94 0.17
N ALA A 367 12.37 3.41 -0.51
CA ALA A 367 11.01 3.39 0.04
C ALA A 367 10.53 1.94 0.25
N PHE A 368 10.68 1.09 -0.76
CA PHE A 368 10.24 -0.30 -0.76
C PHE A 368 10.95 -1.11 0.34
N PHE A 369 12.26 -0.96 0.52
CA PHE A 369 13.01 -1.68 1.56
C PHE A 369 12.73 -1.15 2.97
N ALA A 370 12.54 0.16 3.14
CA ALA A 370 12.17 0.74 4.44
C ALA A 370 10.81 0.24 4.92
N ASP A 371 9.89 -0.04 4.00
CA ASP A 371 8.54 -0.51 4.31
C ASP A 371 8.46 -2.04 4.45
N THR A 372 9.18 -2.82 3.63
CA THR A 372 9.05 -4.30 3.58
C THR A 372 10.02 -5.09 4.48
N ARG A 373 11.09 -4.49 5.03
CA ARG A 373 11.97 -5.15 6.01
C ARG A 373 11.87 -4.48 7.38
N GLY A 374 11.28 -5.16 8.36
CA GLY A 374 11.06 -4.60 9.71
C GLY A 374 10.20 -3.34 9.64
N GLY A 375 9.13 -3.34 8.85
CA GLY A 375 8.38 -2.13 8.47
C GLY A 375 6.89 -2.37 8.24
N ASN A 376 6.16 -1.28 8.00
CA ASN A 376 4.70 -1.27 7.95
C ASN A 376 4.09 -2.08 6.78
N ALA A 377 4.93 -2.61 5.88
CA ALA A 377 4.54 -3.36 4.70
C ALA A 377 5.19 -4.75 4.60
N GLU A 378 5.79 -5.27 5.68
CA GLU A 378 6.47 -6.59 5.68
C GLU A 378 5.53 -7.73 5.24
N ASP A 379 4.32 -7.79 5.79
CA ASP A 379 3.26 -8.72 5.36
C ASP A 379 2.23 -8.11 4.37
N ALA A 380 2.55 -6.99 3.71
CA ALA A 380 1.61 -6.30 2.83
C ALA A 380 1.50 -6.92 1.42
N VAL A 381 0.36 -6.67 0.77
CA VAL A 381 0.17 -6.84 -0.67
C VAL A 381 0.50 -5.51 -1.35
N LEU A 382 1.44 -5.54 -2.30
CA LEU A 382 2.01 -4.36 -2.93
C LEU A 382 1.37 -4.14 -4.30
N LEU A 383 0.87 -2.93 -4.55
CA LEU A 383 0.09 -2.58 -5.74
C LEU A 383 0.85 -1.50 -6.53
N LEU A 384 1.51 -1.88 -7.61
CA LEU A 384 2.45 -1.00 -8.34
C LEU A 384 1.90 -0.59 -9.72
N ASP A 385 1.72 0.70 -9.98
CA ASP A 385 1.24 1.19 -11.28
C ASP A 385 2.41 1.50 -12.23
N GLU A 386 2.46 0.85 -13.40
CA GLU A 386 3.52 0.95 -14.42
C GLU A 386 4.98 1.04 -13.84
N PRO A 387 5.38 0.17 -12.89
CA PRO A 387 6.68 0.27 -12.23
C PRO A 387 7.82 0.16 -13.24
N GLY A 388 8.81 1.06 -13.10
CA GLY A 388 9.96 1.12 -13.98
C GLY A 388 9.76 1.93 -15.26
N LEU A 389 8.65 2.69 -15.41
CA LEU A 389 8.36 3.54 -16.59
C LEU A 389 9.52 4.47 -17.02
N HIS A 390 10.37 4.90 -16.08
CA HIS A 390 11.52 5.78 -16.35
C HIS A 390 12.86 5.04 -16.50
N LEU A 391 12.87 3.71 -16.40
CA LEU A 391 14.06 2.86 -16.48
C LEU A 391 14.36 2.46 -17.92
N HIS A 392 15.64 2.16 -18.19
CA HIS A 392 16.03 1.52 -19.44
C HIS A 392 15.60 0.04 -19.47
N PRO A 393 15.36 -0.55 -20.65
CA PRO A 393 14.89 -1.93 -20.81
C PRO A 393 15.62 -2.99 -19.98
N HIS A 394 16.94 -2.89 -19.83
CA HIS A 394 17.72 -3.85 -19.04
C HIS A 394 17.40 -3.73 -17.54
N SER A 395 17.35 -2.50 -17.03
CA SER A 395 16.98 -2.18 -15.65
C SER A 395 15.52 -2.52 -15.31
N GLN A 396 14.62 -2.55 -16.31
CA GLN A 396 13.26 -3.09 -16.15
C GLN A 396 13.26 -4.61 -15.96
N ALA A 397 14.02 -5.34 -16.79
CA ALA A 397 14.16 -6.78 -16.64
C ALA A 397 14.86 -7.19 -15.33
N ASP A 398 15.86 -6.43 -14.88
CA ASP A 398 16.45 -6.55 -13.54
C ASP A 398 15.38 -6.31 -12.46
N LEU A 399 14.63 -5.19 -12.53
CA LEU A 399 13.58 -4.87 -11.56
C LEU A 399 12.56 -6.01 -11.42
N LEU A 400 12.04 -6.55 -12.53
CA LEU A 400 11.13 -7.70 -12.53
C LEU A 400 11.77 -8.92 -11.83
N ALA A 401 13.00 -9.27 -12.19
CA ALA A 401 13.73 -10.38 -11.59
C ALA A 401 14.00 -10.19 -10.08
N HIS A 402 14.01 -8.95 -9.59
CA HIS A 402 14.14 -8.64 -8.16
C HIS A 402 12.78 -8.65 -7.44
N LEU A 403 11.72 -8.14 -8.06
CA LEU A 403 10.33 -8.29 -7.57
C LEU A 403 9.98 -9.77 -7.33
N GLU A 404 10.42 -10.66 -8.22
CA GLU A 404 10.19 -12.12 -8.13
C GLU A 404 11.02 -12.84 -7.06
N LYS A 405 12.21 -12.36 -6.69
CA LYS A 405 13.23 -13.17 -5.97
C LYS A 405 13.66 -12.64 -4.62
N ASP A 406 13.63 -11.33 -4.40
CA ASP A 406 14.17 -10.70 -3.18
C ASP A 406 13.10 -10.34 -2.14
N PHE A 407 11.81 -10.61 -2.43
CA PHE A 407 10.68 -10.27 -1.56
C PHE A 407 9.70 -11.43 -1.38
N GLY A 408 9.19 -11.59 -0.15
CA GLY A 408 8.14 -12.58 0.17
C GLY A 408 6.70 -12.07 -0.06
N ASN A 409 6.54 -10.76 -0.26
CA ASN A 409 5.25 -10.10 -0.48
C ASN A 409 4.52 -10.61 -1.72
N GLN A 410 3.20 -10.46 -1.72
CA GLN A 410 2.42 -10.55 -2.97
C GLN A 410 2.46 -9.19 -3.67
N ILE A 411 2.71 -9.19 -4.98
CA ILE A 411 2.87 -7.98 -5.79
C ILE A 411 1.94 -8.07 -7.00
N VAL A 412 0.96 -7.18 -7.06
CA VAL A 412 0.09 -6.98 -8.23
C VAL A 412 0.53 -5.69 -8.90
N TYR A 413 0.88 -5.74 -10.18
CA TYR A 413 1.34 -4.55 -10.89
C TYR A 413 0.76 -4.44 -12.29
N THR A 414 0.67 -3.22 -12.80
CA THR A 414 0.23 -2.94 -14.17
C THR A 414 1.44 -2.74 -15.06
N THR A 415 1.42 -3.17 -16.34
CA THR A 415 2.45 -2.71 -17.28
C THR A 415 2.04 -2.72 -18.75
N HIS A 416 2.63 -1.83 -19.53
CA HIS A 416 2.69 -1.89 -21.00
C HIS A 416 4.12 -2.22 -21.54
N SER A 417 5.13 -2.40 -20.68
CA SER A 417 6.50 -2.69 -21.12
C SER A 417 6.74 -4.19 -21.38
N PRO A 418 7.27 -4.60 -22.57
CA PRO A 418 7.72 -5.96 -22.82
C PRO A 418 8.75 -6.49 -21.82
N PHE A 419 9.57 -5.60 -21.24
CA PHE A 419 10.65 -5.97 -20.31
C PHE A 419 10.16 -6.17 -18.87
N MET A 420 8.93 -5.75 -18.58
CA MET A 420 8.23 -5.98 -17.32
C MET A 420 7.21 -7.14 -17.41
N VAL A 421 7.20 -7.93 -18.49
CA VAL A 421 6.33 -9.11 -18.62
C VAL A 421 7.08 -10.39 -18.19
N PRO A 422 6.54 -11.21 -17.27
CA PRO A 422 7.15 -12.46 -16.85
C PRO A 422 6.94 -13.55 -17.92
N ALA A 423 7.68 -13.45 -19.03
CA ALA A 423 7.55 -14.34 -20.19
C ALA A 423 7.80 -15.83 -19.88
N HIS A 424 8.42 -16.14 -18.73
CA HIS A 424 8.66 -17.49 -18.24
C HIS A 424 7.57 -18.01 -17.28
N ARG A 425 6.60 -17.17 -16.89
CA ARG A 425 5.48 -17.47 -16.00
C ARG A 425 4.18 -16.83 -16.51
N LEU A 426 3.61 -17.42 -17.55
CA LEU A 426 2.33 -16.97 -18.12
C LEU A 426 1.15 -17.15 -17.16
N ASP A 427 1.29 -18.02 -16.15
CA ASP A 427 0.36 -18.17 -15.02
C ASP A 427 0.23 -16.88 -14.17
N ALA A 428 1.24 -16.01 -14.19
CA ALA A 428 1.24 -14.72 -13.52
C ALA A 428 0.65 -13.57 -14.39
N VAL A 429 0.37 -13.81 -15.67
CA VAL A 429 -0.05 -12.77 -16.62
C VAL A 429 -1.57 -12.65 -16.70
N ARG A 430 -2.08 -11.44 -16.56
CA ARG A 430 -3.49 -11.06 -16.74
C ARG A 430 -3.61 -10.03 -17.85
N THR A 431 -4.73 -10.00 -18.54
CA THR A 431 -4.97 -9.04 -19.63
C THR A 431 -6.22 -8.21 -19.38
N ALA A 432 -6.04 -6.91 -19.17
CA ALA A 432 -7.10 -5.92 -19.03
C ALA A 432 -7.51 -5.37 -20.40
N SER A 433 -8.80 -5.47 -20.70
CA SER A 433 -9.40 -4.95 -21.93
C SER A 433 -10.54 -3.97 -21.61
N LEU A 434 -10.80 -3.04 -22.53
CA LEU A 434 -11.87 -2.05 -22.41
C LEU A 434 -12.91 -2.29 -23.50
N SER A 435 -14.13 -2.60 -23.08
CA SER A 435 -15.32 -2.72 -23.92
C SER A 435 -16.18 -1.47 -23.81
N GLU A 436 -16.80 -1.03 -24.91
CA GLU A 436 -17.71 0.12 -24.93
C GLU A 436 -18.98 -0.12 -24.10
N THR A 437 -19.40 -1.38 -23.92
CA THR A 437 -20.62 -1.74 -23.19
C THR A 437 -20.34 -2.35 -21.82
N ALA A 438 -19.31 -3.19 -21.69
CA ALA A 438 -18.97 -3.84 -20.41
C ALA A 438 -17.98 -3.02 -19.56
N GLY A 439 -17.33 -2.00 -20.12
CA GLY A 439 -16.26 -1.26 -19.46
C GLY A 439 -14.97 -2.09 -19.36
N THR A 440 -14.17 -1.84 -18.32
CA THR A 440 -12.93 -2.56 -18.02
C THR A 440 -13.22 -3.99 -17.55
N THR A 441 -12.69 -4.98 -18.27
CA THR A 441 -12.74 -6.41 -17.95
C THR A 441 -11.34 -7.01 -17.95
N VAL A 442 -11.11 -8.12 -17.26
CA VAL A 442 -9.79 -8.78 -17.15
C VAL A 442 -9.91 -10.29 -17.40
N SER A 443 -9.01 -10.85 -18.20
CA SER A 443 -8.86 -12.31 -18.35
C SER A 443 -7.73 -12.85 -17.48
N ASN A 444 -7.95 -14.06 -16.93
CA ASN A 444 -6.90 -14.86 -16.27
C ASN A 444 -6.01 -15.61 -17.27
N ALA A 445 -6.45 -15.73 -18.53
CA ALA A 445 -5.65 -16.21 -19.63
C ALA A 445 -4.95 -15.04 -20.35
N ALA A 446 -3.85 -15.34 -21.05
CA ALA A 446 -3.05 -14.37 -21.79
C ALA A 446 -3.67 -14.01 -23.17
N GLU A 447 -4.89 -13.49 -23.14
CA GLU A 447 -5.79 -13.31 -24.30
C GLU A 447 -6.23 -11.85 -24.50
N GLY A 448 -6.61 -11.45 -25.72
CA GLY A 448 -7.08 -10.08 -25.98
C GLY A 448 -6.83 -9.61 -27.42
N ASP A 449 -7.08 -8.31 -27.67
CA ASP A 449 -6.76 -7.70 -28.96
C ASP A 449 -5.23 -7.63 -29.20
N GLU A 450 -4.83 -7.47 -30.46
CA GLU A 450 -3.40 -7.45 -30.82
C GLU A 450 -2.60 -6.37 -30.06
N ARG A 451 -3.24 -5.25 -29.71
CA ARG A 451 -2.62 -4.15 -28.96
C ARG A 451 -2.42 -4.52 -27.48
N THR A 452 -3.40 -5.17 -26.85
CA THR A 452 -3.30 -5.71 -25.48
C THR A 452 -2.23 -6.80 -25.39
N LEU A 453 -2.14 -7.67 -26.40
CA LEU A 453 -1.15 -8.74 -26.45
C LEU A 453 0.23 -8.31 -26.97
N PHE A 454 0.40 -7.09 -27.50
CA PHE A 454 1.67 -6.63 -28.07
C PHE A 454 2.85 -6.70 -27.07
N PRO A 455 2.73 -6.23 -25.80
CA PRO A 455 3.82 -6.34 -24.83
C PRO A 455 4.24 -7.79 -24.58
N LEU A 456 3.27 -8.71 -24.49
CA LEU A 456 3.53 -10.13 -24.29
C LEU A 456 4.15 -10.79 -25.54
N LYS A 457 3.63 -10.51 -26.74
CA LYS A 457 4.21 -10.98 -28.01
C LYS A 457 5.67 -10.56 -28.12
N ALA A 458 5.97 -9.30 -27.80
CA ALA A 458 7.33 -8.76 -27.79
C ALA A 458 8.20 -9.43 -26.71
N ALA A 459 7.71 -9.60 -25.49
CA ALA A 459 8.44 -10.27 -24.41
C ALA A 459 8.80 -11.73 -24.75
N LEU A 460 7.85 -12.48 -25.32
CA LEU A 460 8.08 -13.85 -25.77
C LEU A 460 9.07 -13.93 -26.95
N ALA A 461 9.02 -12.98 -27.89
CA ALA A 461 10.00 -12.90 -28.97
C ALA A 461 11.41 -12.59 -28.45
N LEU A 462 11.55 -11.59 -27.57
CA LEU A 462 12.82 -11.21 -26.93
C LEU A 462 13.39 -12.36 -26.09
N SER A 463 12.54 -13.06 -25.32
CA SER A 463 12.94 -14.23 -24.53
C SER A 463 13.47 -15.37 -25.40
N ARG A 464 12.83 -15.65 -26.55
CA ARG A 464 13.33 -16.63 -27.52
C ARG A 464 14.67 -16.20 -28.12
N MET A 465 14.78 -14.96 -28.60
CA MET A 465 16.02 -14.42 -29.17
C MET A 465 17.18 -14.42 -28.18
N ALA A 466 16.92 -14.23 -26.88
CA ALA A 466 17.93 -14.31 -25.83
C ALA A 466 18.35 -15.76 -25.48
N SER A 467 17.56 -16.76 -25.86
CA SER A 467 17.88 -18.18 -25.69
C SER A 467 18.63 -18.80 -26.88
N GLU A 468 18.63 -18.13 -28.04
CA GLU A 468 19.39 -18.56 -29.22
C GLU A 468 20.86 -18.10 -29.13
N PRO A 469 21.84 -18.98 -29.41
CA PRO A 469 23.24 -18.61 -29.33
C PRO A 469 23.61 -17.64 -30.46
N VAL A 470 23.85 -16.38 -30.10
CA VAL A 470 24.22 -15.30 -31.03
C VAL A 470 25.52 -15.65 -31.77
N LYS A 471 25.37 -16.12 -33.01
CA LYS A 471 26.48 -16.24 -33.95
C LYS A 471 26.90 -14.84 -34.38
N GLN A 472 27.96 -14.32 -33.76
CA GLN A 472 28.66 -13.15 -34.29
C GLN A 472 29.31 -13.52 -35.62
N GLU A 473 28.64 -13.19 -36.73
CA GLU A 473 29.32 -13.19 -38.03
C GLU A 473 30.38 -12.09 -38.03
N VAL A 474 31.65 -12.50 -38.07
CA VAL A 474 32.78 -11.57 -38.15
C VAL A 474 32.67 -10.80 -39.45
N SER A 475 32.37 -9.51 -39.36
CA SER A 475 32.23 -8.64 -40.53
C SER A 475 33.56 -8.58 -41.29
N LYS A 476 33.52 -9.03 -42.55
CA LYS A 476 34.68 -8.96 -43.44
C LYS A 476 35.06 -7.48 -43.64
N PRO A 477 36.35 -7.12 -43.55
CA PRO A 477 36.77 -5.73 -43.70
C PRO A 477 36.45 -5.23 -45.12
N VAL A 478 35.61 -4.18 -45.20
CA VAL A 478 35.29 -3.52 -46.46
C VAL A 478 36.51 -2.71 -46.91
N VAL A 479 37.16 -3.16 -47.99
CA VAL A 479 38.28 -2.44 -48.59
C VAL A 479 37.74 -1.20 -49.30
N ALA A 480 38.01 -0.02 -48.74
CA ALA A 480 37.63 1.25 -49.33
C ALA A 480 38.58 1.64 -50.47
N THR A 481 38.14 1.44 -51.73
CA THR A 481 38.75 2.08 -52.89
C THR A 481 38.38 3.57 -52.94
N PRO A 482 39.36 4.50 -52.99
CA PRO A 482 39.07 5.92 -53.07
C PRO A 482 38.69 6.34 -54.50
N GLU A 483 37.49 6.87 -54.70
CA GLU A 483 37.12 7.56 -55.94
C GLU A 483 37.67 9.01 -55.98
N PRO A 484 38.03 9.54 -57.16
CA PRO A 484 38.59 10.88 -57.29
C PRO A 484 37.52 11.98 -57.20
N VAL A 485 37.77 12.98 -56.35
CA VAL A 485 36.88 14.15 -56.17
C VAL A 485 36.82 15.01 -57.44
N LYS A 486 35.61 15.23 -57.97
CA LYS A 486 35.33 16.25 -58.98
C LYS A 486 34.99 17.59 -58.30
N PRO A 487 35.40 18.75 -58.86
CA PRO A 487 35.13 20.06 -58.27
C PRO A 487 33.65 20.45 -58.37
N ALA A 488 33.16 21.21 -57.39
CA ALA A 488 31.78 21.68 -57.33
C ALA A 488 31.50 22.85 -58.30
N PRO A 489 30.31 22.92 -58.91
CA PRO A 489 29.90 24.05 -59.77
C PRO A 489 29.52 25.30 -58.96
N ALA A 490 29.67 26.47 -59.58
CA ALA A 490 29.40 27.76 -58.95
C ALA A 490 27.89 28.07 -58.78
N LYS A 491 27.54 28.81 -57.72
CA LYS A 491 26.19 29.36 -57.52
C LYS A 491 25.99 30.66 -58.32
N PRO A 492 24.82 30.89 -58.96
CA PRO A 492 24.42 32.21 -59.42
C PRO A 492 23.96 33.09 -58.24
N ALA A 493 24.06 34.41 -58.39
CA ALA A 493 23.75 35.38 -57.34
C ALA A 493 22.42 36.13 -57.58
N LYS A 494 21.81 36.62 -56.48
CA LYS A 494 20.87 37.75 -56.48
C LYS A 494 20.73 38.38 -55.08
N SER A 495 21.13 39.65 -54.98
CA SER A 495 20.41 40.80 -54.36
C SER A 495 19.60 40.62 -53.05
N ALA A 496 19.65 41.52 -52.05
CA ALA A 496 20.13 42.91 -52.05
C ALA A 496 20.40 43.50 -50.64
N LYS A 497 21.11 44.67 -50.61
CA LYS A 497 21.04 45.79 -49.63
C LYS A 497 21.35 45.49 -48.13
N SER A 498 22.42 46.00 -47.50
CA SER A 498 22.86 47.42 -47.21
C SER A 498 22.19 48.03 -45.97
N ALA A 499 22.87 48.67 -45.00
CA ALA A 499 24.31 48.97 -44.83
C ALA A 499 24.65 49.43 -43.38
N GLU A 500 25.96 49.58 -43.07
CA GLU A 500 26.58 50.46 -42.04
C GLU A 500 26.31 50.21 -40.53
N ALA A 501 27.22 50.54 -39.58
CA ALA A 501 28.66 50.86 -39.64
C ALA A 501 29.33 50.74 -38.23
N ALA A 502 30.67 50.52 -38.20
CA ALA A 502 31.68 50.94 -37.19
C ALA A 502 31.47 50.64 -35.66
N ALA A 503 32.47 50.54 -34.79
CA ALA A 503 33.92 50.20 -34.83
C ALA A 503 34.33 49.84 -33.36
N VAL A 504 35.45 49.19 -33.04
CA VAL A 504 36.80 49.78 -32.82
C VAL A 504 37.81 48.64 -32.48
N ILE A 505 39.11 48.95 -32.56
CA ILE A 505 40.34 48.11 -32.54
C ILE A 505 41.20 48.56 -31.31
N PRO A 506 42.20 47.82 -30.72
CA PRO A 506 43.20 46.93 -31.37
C PRO A 506 43.65 45.64 -30.63
N ALA A 507 44.59 44.90 -31.25
CA ALA A 507 45.49 43.90 -30.66
C ALA A 507 46.86 44.51 -30.29
N PRO A 508 47.88 43.76 -29.79
CA PRO A 508 48.76 42.93 -30.65
C PRO A 508 49.09 41.55 -29.99
N ALA A 509 49.97 40.66 -30.46
CA ALA A 509 51.05 40.75 -31.46
C ALA A 509 51.31 39.40 -32.21
N LYS A 510 52.26 39.43 -33.16
CA LYS A 510 52.89 38.27 -33.84
C LYS A 510 54.30 38.03 -33.24
N THR A 511 55.14 37.06 -33.64
CA THR A 511 55.00 35.94 -34.62
C THR A 511 55.43 34.62 -33.93
N GLU A 512 56.26 33.65 -34.38
CA GLU A 512 57.08 33.37 -35.59
C GLU A 512 57.20 31.84 -35.80
N ALA A 513 57.68 31.36 -36.96
CA ALA A 513 57.62 29.93 -37.33
C ALA A 513 58.97 29.25 -37.61
N ALA A 514 59.07 27.93 -37.32
CA ALA A 514 60.12 27.03 -37.81
C ALA A 514 59.67 25.54 -37.87
N LYS A 515 60.14 24.83 -38.89
CA LYS A 515 60.04 23.38 -39.21
C LYS A 515 61.37 23.01 -39.95
N PRO A 516 61.75 21.76 -40.30
CA PRO A 516 61.13 20.44 -40.00
C PRO A 516 62.11 19.25 -39.70
N GLU A 517 61.56 18.13 -39.18
CA GLU A 517 61.78 16.69 -39.59
C GLU A 517 63.21 16.06 -39.75
N PRO A 518 63.38 14.73 -40.08
CA PRO A 518 62.48 13.54 -40.02
C PRO A 518 63.11 12.25 -39.39
N VAL A 519 62.37 11.13 -39.40
CA VAL A 519 62.74 9.68 -39.26
C VAL A 519 63.44 9.20 -37.96
N LYS A 520 63.34 7.95 -37.47
CA LYS A 520 62.98 6.59 -37.99
C LYS A 520 62.42 5.77 -36.78
N ALA A 521 61.45 4.84 -36.82
CA ALA A 521 61.32 3.53 -37.51
C ALA A 521 62.50 2.56 -37.20
N GLU A 522 62.36 1.29 -36.75
CA GLU A 522 61.16 0.41 -36.61
C GLU A 522 61.35 -0.72 -35.50
N PRO A 523 60.92 -2.03 -35.52
CA PRO A 523 60.35 -2.68 -34.31
C PRO A 523 60.89 -4.10 -33.89
N ALA A 524 60.40 -4.66 -32.77
CA ALA A 524 60.25 -6.11 -32.43
C ALA A 524 59.56 -6.29 -31.05
N LYS A 525 58.40 -6.96 -30.87
CA LYS A 525 58.04 -8.42 -30.82
C LYS A 525 58.23 -9.13 -29.46
N SER A 526 57.10 -9.62 -28.90
CA SER A 526 56.81 -10.93 -28.20
C SER A 526 57.80 -11.54 -27.16
N GLU A 527 57.44 -12.34 -26.15
CA GLU A 527 56.31 -13.24 -25.81
C GLU A 527 55.95 -13.13 -24.30
N LEU A 528 54.71 -13.26 -23.82
CA LEU A 528 53.95 -14.48 -23.47
C LEU A 528 54.65 -15.50 -22.51
N ALA A 529 54.39 -15.41 -21.19
CA ALA A 529 54.12 -16.57 -20.29
C ALA A 529 53.77 -16.15 -18.83
N LYS A 530 52.90 -16.95 -18.19
CA LYS A 530 52.70 -17.12 -16.72
C LYS A 530 52.69 -18.66 -16.47
N PRO A 531 52.42 -19.22 -15.26
CA PRO A 531 52.38 -18.67 -13.89
C PRO A 531 53.24 -19.48 -12.89
N LEU A 532 53.17 -19.15 -11.60
CA LEU A 532 53.23 -20.14 -10.50
C LEU A 532 52.57 -19.56 -9.23
N ALA A 533 52.06 -20.44 -8.37
CA ALA A 533 51.55 -20.15 -7.02
C ALA A 533 52.60 -20.61 -5.97
N VAL A 534 52.44 -20.66 -4.65
CA VAL A 534 51.34 -21.11 -3.78
C VAL A 534 51.54 -20.58 -2.32
N GLU A 535 50.44 -20.36 -1.59
CA GLU A 535 50.26 -20.32 -0.12
C GLU A 535 50.82 -19.25 0.88
N SER A 536 49.91 -18.87 1.78
CA SER A 536 49.96 -18.86 3.27
C SER A 536 51.15 -18.29 4.06
N ALA A 537 50.93 -17.18 4.80
CA ALA A 537 50.92 -17.15 6.28
C ALA A 537 50.59 -15.76 6.90
N LYS A 538 50.11 -15.77 8.15
CA LYS A 538 49.87 -14.65 9.10
C LYS A 538 49.88 -15.26 10.53
N PRO A 539 49.92 -14.50 11.66
CA PRO A 539 50.27 -13.09 11.90
C PRO A 539 51.34 -12.92 13.03
N MET A 540 51.71 -11.69 13.43
CA MET A 540 52.06 -11.36 14.85
C MET A 540 52.13 -9.83 15.12
N GLU A 541 52.46 -9.44 16.37
CA GLU A 541 52.12 -8.14 17.01
C GLU A 541 53.25 -7.09 17.18
N ALA A 542 52.79 -5.83 17.28
CA ALA A 542 53.20 -4.71 18.17
C ALA A 542 54.67 -4.34 18.51
N ALA A 543 55.07 -3.14 18.04
CA ALA A 543 55.64 -1.99 18.81
C ALA A 543 57.02 -2.13 19.53
N PRO A 544 57.64 -1.07 20.12
CA PRO A 544 57.30 0.37 20.14
C PRO A 544 58.43 1.40 19.81
N ALA A 545 57.99 2.65 19.55
CA ALA A 545 58.56 3.98 19.87
C ALA A 545 60.07 4.38 19.65
N ALA A 546 60.24 5.56 19.02
CA ALA A 546 61.45 6.40 18.96
C ALA A 546 61.07 7.92 19.07
N VAL A 547 62.05 8.84 19.25
CA VAL A 547 61.83 10.19 19.85
C VAL A 547 62.69 11.33 19.25
N ALA A 548 62.08 12.53 19.13
CA ALA A 548 62.68 13.91 18.99
C ALA A 548 63.46 14.30 17.71
N ALA A 549 63.70 15.58 17.34
CA ALA A 549 63.09 16.94 17.50
C ALA A 549 64.04 17.98 16.81
N PRO A 550 63.84 19.33 16.77
CA PRO A 550 62.68 20.22 16.97
C PRO A 550 62.41 21.15 15.74
N ALA A 551 61.76 22.32 15.92
CA ALA A 551 61.34 23.28 14.86
C ALA A 551 61.88 24.73 15.05
N PRO A 552 61.58 25.68 14.13
CA PRO A 552 61.53 27.12 14.41
C PRO A 552 60.10 27.71 14.40
N VAL A 553 59.96 29.04 14.58
CA VAL A 553 58.82 29.69 15.29
C VAL A 553 58.18 30.88 14.53
N ILE A 554 56.83 30.92 14.60
CA ILE A 554 55.79 31.99 14.51
C ILE A 554 56.22 33.48 14.35
N PRO A 555 55.33 34.37 13.83
CA PRO A 555 54.46 35.14 14.76
C PRO A 555 52.99 35.36 14.31
N VAL A 556 52.13 35.70 15.29
CA VAL A 556 50.70 36.06 15.14
C VAL A 556 50.43 37.36 15.95
N PRO A 557 49.56 38.28 15.50
CA PRO A 557 49.11 39.43 16.29
C PRO A 557 47.73 39.25 16.96
N GLU A 558 47.54 39.88 18.12
CA GLU A 558 46.29 39.86 18.93
C GLU A 558 45.57 41.24 18.97
N PRO A 559 44.32 41.35 19.49
CA PRO A 559 43.41 42.48 19.22
C PRO A 559 43.42 43.62 20.27
N ALA A 560 42.77 44.76 19.95
CA ALA A 560 42.67 45.93 20.83
C ALA A 560 41.28 46.63 20.85
N LYS A 561 40.57 46.41 21.97
CA LYS A 561 39.65 47.29 22.78
C LYS A 561 38.63 48.29 22.16
N VAL A 562 37.57 48.50 22.94
CA VAL A 562 36.37 49.35 22.70
C VAL A 562 36.49 50.74 23.35
N VAL A 563 35.97 51.80 22.69
CA VAL A 563 35.56 53.09 23.30
C VAL A 563 34.34 53.69 22.54
N ALA A 564 33.45 54.39 23.27
CA ALA A 564 32.38 55.29 22.80
C ALA A 564 32.08 56.32 23.93
N PRO A 565 31.12 57.29 23.86
CA PRO A 565 30.28 57.79 22.74
C PRO A 565 30.26 59.36 22.61
N ALA A 566 29.50 59.92 21.65
CA ALA A 566 29.03 61.34 21.65
C ALA A 566 27.78 61.56 20.74
N LYS A 567 27.06 62.69 20.90
CA LYS A 567 25.69 62.97 20.38
C LYS A 567 25.62 64.01 19.24
N ALA A 568 24.46 64.01 18.54
CA ALA A 568 23.79 65.14 17.86
C ALA A 568 24.46 65.72 16.59
N GLU A 569 23.78 66.45 15.68
CA GLU A 569 22.38 66.97 15.67
C GLU A 569 21.72 66.82 14.27
N ALA A 570 20.58 67.46 14.00
CA ALA A 570 19.69 67.19 12.85
C ALA A 570 19.75 68.23 11.70
N VAL A 571 19.19 67.89 10.53
CA VAL A 571 18.37 68.78 9.65
C VAL A 571 17.71 67.99 8.49
N LYS A 572 16.54 68.49 8.05
CA LYS A 572 15.73 68.19 6.82
C LYS A 572 15.11 69.55 6.37
N PRO A 573 14.49 69.76 5.18
CA PRO A 573 13.75 68.78 4.35
C PRO A 573 13.84 68.99 2.79
N GLU A 574 12.90 68.38 2.03
CA GLU A 574 12.37 68.80 0.69
C GLU A 574 13.28 68.74 -0.57
N THR A 575 12.81 68.60 -1.84
CA THR A 575 11.44 68.46 -2.45
C THR A 575 11.43 67.72 -3.83
N VAL A 576 10.24 67.27 -4.27
CA VAL A 576 9.71 67.17 -5.67
C VAL A 576 10.16 66.06 -6.68
N GLU A 577 9.18 65.15 -6.91
CA GLU A 577 8.63 64.45 -8.11
C GLU A 577 8.72 65.06 -9.55
N PRO A 578 8.10 64.52 -10.65
CA PRO A 578 7.62 63.14 -11.02
C PRO A 578 7.81 62.72 -12.53
N ALA A 579 7.16 61.61 -12.93
CA ALA A 579 6.46 61.38 -14.24
C ALA A 579 7.24 61.03 -15.55
N VAL A 580 6.66 60.41 -16.61
CA VAL A 580 5.68 59.30 -16.87
C VAL A 580 5.43 59.17 -18.40
N VAL A 581 4.82 58.05 -18.87
CA VAL A 581 3.97 57.81 -20.10
C VAL A 581 4.34 56.44 -20.72
N GLU A 582 3.52 55.37 -20.64
CA GLU A 582 2.24 55.01 -21.35
C GLU A 582 2.38 54.63 -22.84
N SER A 583 1.53 53.78 -23.47
CA SER A 583 0.25 53.15 -23.05
C SER A 583 0.37 51.60 -22.87
N ALA A 584 -0.49 50.63 -23.27
CA ALA A 584 -1.70 50.54 -24.12
C ALA A 584 -2.61 49.32 -23.76
N LYS A 585 -3.66 49.04 -24.58
CA LYS A 585 -4.71 47.99 -24.42
C LYS A 585 -5.18 47.49 -25.82
N PRO A 586 -6.06 46.47 -26.04
CA PRO A 586 -7.45 46.29 -25.53
C PRO A 586 -7.69 44.93 -24.81
N ALA A 587 -8.74 44.62 -24.02
CA ALA A 587 -10.18 44.98 -23.96
C ALA A 587 -11.12 44.15 -24.88
N GLU A 588 -12.30 43.66 -24.46
CA GLU A 588 -12.95 43.57 -23.12
C GLU A 588 -13.70 42.19 -23.02
N ALA A 589 -14.85 41.86 -22.41
CA ALA A 589 -16.02 42.52 -21.78
C ALA A 589 -16.66 41.59 -20.69
N ALA A 590 -17.89 41.85 -20.19
CA ALA A 590 -18.44 41.19 -18.97
C ALA A 590 -20.02 41.01 -18.93
N PRO A 591 -20.78 41.12 -17.80
CA PRO A 591 -21.24 39.96 -16.99
C PRO A 591 -22.74 39.98 -16.50
N VAL A 592 -23.20 38.94 -15.76
CA VAL A 592 -24.41 38.96 -14.88
C VAL A 592 -24.19 38.15 -13.57
N ALA A 593 -24.94 38.48 -12.50
CA ALA A 593 -24.83 38.09 -11.07
C ALA A 593 -25.21 36.61 -10.72
N VAL A 594 -25.24 36.08 -9.46
CA VAL A 594 -25.76 36.59 -8.16
C VAL A 594 -24.93 36.12 -6.92
N ALA A 595 -25.08 36.85 -5.81
CA ALA A 595 -24.31 36.93 -4.56
C ALA A 595 -24.33 35.76 -3.54
N ALA A 596 -23.41 35.86 -2.56
CA ALA A 596 -23.45 35.26 -1.21
C ALA A 596 -23.05 36.33 -0.15
N PRO A 597 -23.48 36.23 1.13
CA PRO A 597 -23.31 37.28 2.15
C PRO A 597 -21.99 37.19 2.97
N ALA A 598 -21.68 38.24 3.75
CA ALA A 598 -20.43 38.41 4.49
C ALA A 598 -20.64 38.63 6.02
N VAL A 599 -19.58 38.39 6.81
CA VAL A 599 -19.47 38.73 8.24
C VAL A 599 -18.07 39.31 8.53
N ALA A 600 -17.95 40.18 9.53
CA ALA A 600 -16.78 41.02 9.81
C ALA A 600 -15.74 40.37 10.79
N PRO A 601 -14.48 40.86 10.83
CA PRO A 601 -13.42 40.33 11.71
C PRO A 601 -13.41 40.92 13.13
N VAL A 602 -12.81 40.21 14.08
CA VAL A 602 -12.53 40.64 15.46
C VAL A 602 -11.11 40.20 15.86
N GLU A 603 -10.50 40.92 16.81
CA GLU A 603 -9.09 40.79 17.24
C GLU A 603 -8.73 39.44 17.90
N VAL A 604 -7.43 39.11 17.87
CA VAL A 604 -6.85 37.93 18.50
C VAL A 604 -6.11 38.33 19.77
N LEU A 605 -6.47 37.72 20.91
CA LEU A 605 -5.76 37.84 22.19
C LEU A 605 -4.96 36.57 22.49
N ALA A 606 -3.75 36.69 23.02
CA ALA A 606 -2.87 35.54 23.28
C ALA A 606 -3.09 34.92 24.68
N PRO A 607 -3.03 33.58 24.83
CA PRO A 607 -3.06 32.89 26.12
C PRO A 607 -1.68 32.79 26.78
N ALA A 608 -1.65 32.65 28.11
CA ALA A 608 -0.43 32.62 28.93
C ALA A 608 -0.07 31.21 29.47
N THR A 609 1.19 31.05 29.87
CA THR A 609 1.79 29.81 30.44
C THR A 609 1.58 29.64 31.95
N PRO A 610 1.39 28.41 32.46
CA PRO A 610 1.50 28.08 33.89
C PRO A 610 2.51 26.96 34.23
N GLU A 611 3.13 27.04 35.41
CA GLU A 611 3.95 25.99 36.07
C GLU A 611 3.93 26.23 37.62
N PRO A 612 4.36 25.31 38.52
CA PRO A 612 3.60 24.13 38.92
C PRO A 612 3.38 23.87 40.45
N ALA A 613 2.43 22.95 40.74
CA ALA A 613 2.39 21.93 41.82
C ALA A 613 2.07 22.23 43.33
N LYS A 614 0.94 21.64 43.79
CA LYS A 614 0.74 20.80 45.03
C LYS A 614 0.75 21.45 46.45
N PRO A 615 0.28 20.76 47.55
CA PRO A 615 -0.75 19.68 47.69
C PRO A 615 -1.68 19.76 48.97
N VAL A 616 -2.60 18.77 49.15
CA VAL A 616 -3.43 18.40 50.37
C VAL A 616 -4.41 19.49 50.92
N VAL A 617 -5.48 19.27 51.71
CA VAL A 617 -6.01 18.19 52.61
C VAL A 617 -7.52 17.89 52.32
N ALA A 618 -8.12 16.86 52.92
CA ALA A 618 -9.50 16.39 52.68
C ALA A 618 -10.44 16.47 53.91
N GLU A 619 -11.77 16.43 53.72
CA GLU A 619 -12.75 15.91 54.71
C GLU A 619 -14.12 15.49 54.09
N SER A 620 -15.05 14.96 54.90
CA SER A 620 -16.33 14.29 54.54
C SER A 620 -17.14 13.95 55.83
N PRO A 621 -18.42 13.47 55.84
CA PRO A 621 -19.51 13.43 54.83
C PRO A 621 -20.96 13.74 55.37
N LYS A 622 -21.97 13.80 54.45
CA LYS A 622 -23.43 13.42 54.65
C LYS A 622 -24.31 14.29 55.60
N PRO A 623 -25.67 14.08 55.74
CA PRO A 623 -26.66 13.23 55.01
C PRO A 623 -28.05 13.89 54.61
N VAL A 624 -28.94 13.13 53.91
CA VAL A 624 -30.45 13.11 53.95
C VAL A 624 -31.25 14.38 53.47
N GLU A 625 -32.03 14.39 52.36
CA GLU A 625 -33.38 13.78 52.01
C GLU A 625 -34.59 14.73 52.30
N PRO A 626 -35.87 14.52 51.84
CA PRO A 626 -36.46 13.69 50.76
C PRO A 626 -37.63 14.37 49.92
N VAL A 627 -38.32 13.59 49.04
CA VAL A 627 -39.64 13.77 48.33
C VAL A 627 -39.85 14.99 47.37
N ALA A 628 -40.65 14.96 46.29
CA ALA A 628 -41.61 14.00 45.66
C ALA A 628 -41.59 14.20 44.09
N ALA A 629 -42.51 13.77 43.19
CA ALA A 629 -43.84 13.12 43.20
C ALA A 629 -44.13 12.41 41.82
N VAL A 630 -45.26 11.70 41.65
CA VAL A 630 -45.66 10.90 40.45
C VAL A 630 -47.20 10.93 40.24
N PRO A 631 -47.74 11.12 39.01
CA PRO A 631 -48.42 10.05 38.21
C PRO A 631 -48.13 10.13 36.68
N VAL A 632 -47.91 9.05 35.91
CA VAL A 632 -48.78 7.90 35.51
C VAL A 632 -49.88 8.24 34.48
N ALA A 633 -49.81 7.62 33.30
CA ALA A 633 -50.87 7.47 32.30
C ALA A 633 -50.65 6.15 31.50
N VAL A 634 -51.73 5.55 30.95
CA VAL A 634 -51.73 4.18 30.38
C VAL A 634 -52.66 4.06 29.17
N ALA A 635 -52.17 3.48 28.06
CA ALA A 635 -52.91 2.77 26.98
C ALA A 635 -51.94 2.44 25.82
N ALA A 636 -52.20 1.56 24.85
CA ALA A 636 -52.88 0.25 24.77
C ALA A 636 -52.81 -0.19 23.28
N GLU A 637 -52.54 -1.45 22.97
CA GLU A 637 -52.63 -1.98 21.59
C GLU A 637 -54.08 -2.31 21.18
N PRO A 638 -54.32 -2.51 19.87
CA PRO A 638 -55.01 -3.76 19.48
C PRO A 638 -54.34 -4.52 18.32
N VAL A 639 -54.63 -5.82 18.26
CA VAL A 639 -54.17 -6.80 17.26
C VAL A 639 -55.32 -7.14 16.31
N GLU A 640 -55.07 -7.32 15.00
CA GLU A 640 -55.93 -8.20 14.17
C GLU A 640 -55.28 -8.73 12.88
N ALA A 641 -55.68 -9.95 12.47
CA ALA A 641 -55.35 -10.68 11.24
C ALA A 641 -56.17 -12.01 11.21
N PRO A 642 -56.17 -12.82 10.14
CA PRO A 642 -56.30 -12.54 8.70
C PRO A 642 -57.48 -13.33 8.05
N VAL A 643 -57.81 -13.09 6.77
CA VAL A 643 -58.78 -13.91 5.98
C VAL A 643 -58.27 -14.15 4.55
N ALA A 644 -58.66 -15.26 3.91
CA ALA A 644 -58.16 -15.71 2.59
C ALA A 644 -59.24 -16.35 1.68
N GLN A 645 -59.05 -16.24 0.35
CA GLN A 645 -59.62 -17.04 -0.77
C GLN A 645 -58.88 -16.59 -2.07
N ARG A 646 -58.47 -17.38 -3.09
CA ARG A 646 -58.70 -18.76 -3.60
C ARG A 646 -59.67 -18.88 -4.80
N VAL A 647 -59.11 -18.81 -6.02
CA VAL A 647 -59.53 -19.39 -7.33
C VAL A 647 -58.19 -19.54 -8.11
N GLU A 648 -57.72 -20.67 -8.66
CA GLU A 648 -58.17 -21.44 -9.85
C GLU A 648 -58.29 -20.56 -11.13
N GLU A 649 -58.07 -20.97 -12.38
CA GLU A 649 -57.34 -22.08 -13.06
C GLU A 649 -57.64 -21.91 -14.57
N GLN A 650 -56.63 -21.92 -15.45
CA GLN A 650 -56.65 -22.20 -16.93
C GLN A 650 -55.25 -21.85 -17.51
N ALA A 651 -54.52 -22.67 -18.29
CA ALA A 651 -54.82 -23.49 -19.47
C ALA A 651 -55.08 -22.65 -20.75
N VAL A 652 -54.64 -22.98 -21.98
CA VAL A 652 -53.67 -23.94 -22.56
C VAL A 652 -53.46 -23.53 -24.05
N ALA A 653 -52.35 -23.93 -24.70
CA ALA A 653 -52.04 -23.68 -26.15
C ALA A 653 -51.76 -22.19 -26.48
N VAL A 654 -50.93 -21.82 -27.49
CA VAL A 654 -50.91 -22.26 -28.90
C VAL A 654 -49.50 -22.56 -29.45
N SER A 655 -49.44 -23.59 -30.30
CA SER A 655 -48.48 -23.94 -31.38
C SER A 655 -47.57 -22.82 -31.93
N GLN A 656 -46.28 -23.06 -32.22
CA GLN A 656 -45.71 -23.83 -33.34
C GLN A 656 -46.01 -23.27 -34.75
N GLN A 657 -45.04 -23.47 -35.67
CA GLN A 657 -44.81 -22.79 -36.97
C GLN A 657 -44.15 -21.40 -36.81
N VAL A 658 -43.21 -20.97 -37.67
CA VAL A 658 -42.78 -21.49 -39.00
C VAL A 658 -41.29 -21.89 -38.99
N GLU A 659 -40.94 -22.91 -39.77
CA GLU A 659 -39.56 -23.35 -40.08
C GLU A 659 -39.22 -22.99 -41.55
N ARG A 660 -37.93 -22.80 -41.86
CA ARG A 660 -37.30 -22.74 -43.23
C ARG A 660 -37.41 -21.47 -44.08
N SER A 661 -36.25 -20.88 -44.38
CA SER A 661 -35.66 -20.75 -45.74
C SER A 661 -34.14 -20.55 -45.55
N ALA A 662 -33.30 -21.40 -46.15
CA ALA A 662 -32.47 -21.12 -47.34
C ALA A 662 -31.55 -19.88 -47.17
N GLU A 663 -30.21 -19.96 -47.11
CA GLU A 663 -29.19 -20.65 -47.94
C GLU A 663 -28.89 -19.90 -49.26
N VAL A 664 -27.59 -19.72 -49.58
CA VAL A 664 -27.01 -18.87 -50.67
C VAL A 664 -27.10 -17.35 -50.38
N ASP A 665 -26.05 -16.52 -50.45
CA ASP A 665 -24.63 -16.64 -50.89
C ASP A 665 -23.63 -16.33 -49.75
#